data_AF-A0A9D6CMU5-F1
#
_entry.id   AF-A0A9D6CMU5-F1
#
_cell.length_a   1.000
_cell.length_b   1.000
_cell.length_c   1.000
_cell.angle_alpha   90.00
_cell.angle_beta   90.00
_cell.angle_gamma   90.00
#
_symmetry.space_group_name_H-M   'P 1'
#
loop_
_entity.id
_entity.type
_entity.pdbx_description
1 polymer ?
#
loop_
_entity_poly.entity_id
_entity_poly.type
_entity_poly.pdbx_seq_one_letter_code
_entity_poly.pdbx_strand_id
1 'polypeptide(L)'
;MNRKALIALLGAAVAVALPGYVRETNSRGALVSRSDVTELRFEINDRTAAGMTNADGDVIITPSSDPLTALRTATERWNAISQSRVFFQPLTLTPDGPNGGDRRHIITFVDTPEARDIVGDATAVTLFFSTADGSIVDSDIYFSPKILDADGNLEPFATNGAPGTHDILSNAIHELGHCFGMNHTNVLGATMFQFGRVGETFAGTLSADDVAFTADVYPTPDGQSGYGRIRGTALLDGGQPIRGGMVAASDAWTGVVIGALTDLTTGQYELLAPPGNYVVYVEPLDGPVTPRNLSLEDAAVTLPFQPARFGGADGGQTVTVSAGGVAVADLTAQAGEPALSVELLGLTVGSKILLGQGPRLLSSGQETISLWGPGLENVAADGVEVLGPDVALVPGSVLFEPRLATQGYPGALRFKVNVEEPAAPSQAVPGGSLSTILIRSGGRTAAYTAALVVEPITVSPPTFSADGVANAASFLAGPVAPGELVSIFGLDLGPETPLSANGFDPDTGLLATTLGGVEVSFDGVPAPLVFVSQQQINLQVPYETAGRSSTNVAIRNGGVAGATVSVPVAATAPGIFVIQGTAGAILNQNGSLNSAASPEQRGHVVVVYGVGQGLVNPSIATGAPATGELRRRDDVTAVVGDRPATVLFAGLAPGFVGLLQVNLMLPADAPTGDAVPIRIAVDGKASQTGVTVSIAP
;
A
#
# COMPACT_ATOMS: atom_id res chain seq x y z
N MET A 1 -23.40 31.30 59.92
CA MET A 1 -22.37 30.41 59.33
C MET A 1 -23.06 29.51 58.31
N ASN A 2 -23.50 29.98 57.15
CA ASN A 2 -22.90 30.54 55.93
C ASN A 2 -22.68 29.48 54.84
N ARG A 3 -23.65 29.44 53.91
CA ARG A 3 -23.85 28.57 52.74
C ARG A 3 -22.82 28.77 51.61
N LYS A 4 -21.56 29.09 51.94
CA LYS A 4 -20.51 29.43 50.94
C LYS A 4 -19.39 28.38 50.76
N ALA A 5 -19.51 27.19 51.36
CA ALA A 5 -18.42 26.19 51.31
C ALA A 5 -18.79 24.86 50.61
N LEU A 6 -19.98 24.73 50.03
CA LEU A 6 -20.42 23.50 49.33
C LEU A 6 -20.74 23.72 47.84
N ILE A 7 -20.31 24.85 47.27
CA ILE A 7 -20.38 25.17 45.84
C ILE A 7 -18.95 25.48 45.40
N ALA A 8 -18.12 24.45 45.30
CA ALA A 8 -16.75 24.56 44.76
C ALA A 8 -16.24 23.26 44.11
N LEU A 9 -17.09 22.27 43.85
CA LEU A 9 -16.67 20.98 43.28
C LEU A 9 -17.63 20.34 42.27
N LEU A 10 -18.59 21.11 41.75
CA LEU A 10 -19.35 20.74 40.55
C LEU A 10 -19.36 21.94 39.60
N GLY A 11 -18.24 22.05 38.88
CA GLY A 11 -18.04 22.95 37.77
C GLY A 11 -17.00 22.32 36.85
N ALA A 12 -17.15 21.03 36.53
CA ALA A 12 -16.61 20.53 35.29
C ALA A 12 -17.35 21.30 34.19
N ALA A 13 -16.75 22.41 33.75
CA ALA A 13 -17.10 22.99 32.48
C ALA A 13 -17.08 21.82 31.49
N VAL A 14 -18.24 21.51 30.91
CA VAL A 14 -18.31 20.72 29.70
C VAL A 14 -17.44 21.48 28.73
N ALA A 15 -16.21 20.99 28.52
CA ALA A 15 -15.33 21.50 27.50
C ALA A 15 -16.12 21.35 26.20
N VAL A 16 -16.55 22.46 25.63
CA VAL A 16 -17.00 22.49 24.24
C VAL A 16 -15.85 21.88 23.46
N ALA A 17 -16.11 20.77 22.76
CA ALA A 17 -15.12 20.14 21.91
C ALA A 17 -14.64 21.19 20.91
N LEU A 18 -13.40 21.62 21.06
CA LEU A 18 -12.74 22.46 20.07
C LEU A 18 -12.61 21.60 18.81
N PRO A 19 -12.97 22.10 17.61
CA PRO A 19 -12.80 21.33 16.40
C PRO A 19 -11.30 21.18 16.15
N GLY A 20 -10.75 20.00 16.49
CA GLY A 20 -9.33 19.71 16.32
C GLY A 20 -8.94 19.35 14.88
N TYR A 21 -9.89 19.36 13.96
CA TYR A 21 -9.73 18.97 12.56
C TYR A 21 -10.68 19.78 11.67
N VAL A 22 -10.35 19.87 10.38
CA VAL A 22 -11.26 20.49 9.40
C VAL A 22 -12.46 19.57 9.20
N ARG A 23 -13.61 20.01 9.71
CA ARG A 23 -14.84 19.22 9.77
C ARG A 23 -15.96 19.89 9.00
N GLU A 24 -16.76 19.07 8.34
CA GLU A 24 -17.96 19.53 7.69
C GLU A 24 -18.98 20.06 8.71
N THR A 25 -19.69 21.10 8.33
CA THR A 25 -20.80 21.64 9.11
C THR A 25 -22.07 21.60 8.28
N ASN A 26 -23.18 21.24 8.91
CA ASN A 26 -24.46 21.32 8.24
C ASN A 26 -24.91 22.79 8.10
N SER A 27 -26.00 23.03 7.38
CA SER A 27 -26.59 24.37 7.19
C SER A 27 -27.02 25.09 8.48
N ARG A 28 -26.95 24.44 9.64
CA ARG A 28 -27.23 25.01 10.97
C ARG A 28 -25.96 25.25 11.80
N GLY A 29 -24.78 25.01 11.23
CA GLY A 29 -23.49 25.17 11.89
C GLY A 29 -23.12 24.03 12.85
N ALA A 30 -23.84 22.90 12.82
CA ALA A 30 -23.48 21.73 13.62
C ALA A 30 -22.41 20.90 12.89
N LEU A 31 -21.35 20.52 13.60
CA LEU A 31 -20.33 19.61 13.10
C LEU A 31 -20.96 18.27 12.75
N VAL A 32 -20.76 17.79 11.53
CA VAL A 32 -21.36 16.54 11.09
C VAL A 32 -20.54 15.33 11.52
N SER A 33 -21.22 14.23 11.85
CA SER A 33 -20.60 12.95 12.22
C SER A 33 -21.59 11.80 12.10
N ARG A 34 -21.10 10.56 12.14
CA ARG A 34 -21.90 9.34 12.08
C ARG A 34 -21.94 8.60 13.41
N SER A 35 -23.08 7.99 13.72
CA SER A 35 -23.23 7.15 14.91
C SER A 35 -23.12 5.65 14.62
N ASP A 36 -23.27 5.25 13.36
CA ASP A 36 -23.29 3.88 12.85
C ASP A 36 -21.95 3.45 12.22
N VAL A 37 -20.86 4.13 12.59
CA VAL A 37 -19.52 3.94 12.02
C VAL A 37 -18.95 2.52 12.14
N THR A 38 -19.50 1.65 12.97
CA THR A 38 -19.01 0.26 13.15
C THR A 38 -19.66 -0.76 12.20
N GLU A 39 -20.72 -0.38 11.48
CA GLU A 39 -21.46 -1.27 10.57
C GLU A 39 -21.88 -0.54 9.29
N LEU A 40 -20.98 0.25 8.71
CA LEU A 40 -21.27 1.07 7.54
C LEU A 40 -21.56 0.20 6.31
N ARG A 41 -22.76 0.31 5.77
CA ARG A 41 -23.19 -0.45 4.59
C ARG A 41 -23.25 0.47 3.39
N PHE A 42 -22.41 0.20 2.40
CA PHE A 42 -22.42 0.87 1.11
C PHE A 42 -22.70 -0.16 0.01
N GLU A 43 -23.36 0.31 -1.04
CA GLU A 43 -23.68 -0.47 -2.22
C GLU A 43 -23.04 0.17 -3.44
N ILE A 44 -22.58 -0.64 -4.39
CA ILE A 44 -22.05 -0.19 -5.67
C ILE A 44 -23.14 -0.38 -6.70
N ASN A 45 -23.38 0.64 -7.53
CA ASN A 45 -24.28 0.49 -8.66
C ASN A 45 -23.78 -0.64 -9.60
N ASP A 46 -24.67 -1.57 -9.96
CA ASP A 46 -24.32 -2.79 -10.69
C ASP A 46 -23.87 -2.57 -12.14
N ARG A 47 -23.98 -1.34 -12.64
CA ARG A 47 -23.46 -0.92 -13.94
C ARG A 47 -21.99 -0.53 -13.91
N THR A 48 -21.37 -0.37 -12.74
CA THR A 48 -19.95 -0.05 -12.60
C THR A 48 -19.10 -1.22 -13.09
N ALA A 49 -18.42 -1.04 -14.22
CA ALA A 49 -17.62 -2.08 -14.86
C ALA A 49 -16.44 -1.51 -15.68
N ALA A 50 -15.46 -2.35 -15.97
CA ALA A 50 -14.38 -2.02 -16.89
C ALA A 50 -14.93 -1.70 -18.29
N GLY A 51 -14.39 -0.67 -18.94
CA GLY A 51 -14.84 -0.25 -20.27
C GLY A 51 -16.19 0.47 -20.29
N MET A 52 -16.73 0.87 -19.13
CA MET A 52 -17.97 1.63 -19.04
C MET A 52 -17.87 2.93 -19.86
N THR A 53 -18.96 3.26 -20.56
CA THR A 53 -19.09 4.50 -21.34
C THR A 53 -20.16 5.41 -20.78
N ASN A 54 -20.02 6.72 -20.98
CA ASN A 54 -21.08 7.70 -20.69
C ASN A 54 -22.14 7.73 -21.83
N ALA A 55 -23.16 8.57 -21.67
CA ALA A 55 -24.25 8.72 -22.63
C ALA A 55 -23.82 9.33 -23.97
N ASP A 56 -22.66 10.01 -24.01
CA ASP A 56 -22.05 10.57 -25.22
C ASP A 56 -21.27 9.50 -26.02
N GLY A 57 -21.05 8.31 -25.43
CA GLY A 57 -20.33 7.18 -26.03
C GLY A 57 -18.84 7.14 -25.68
N ASP A 58 -18.36 8.06 -24.85
CA ASP A 58 -16.97 8.13 -24.41
C ASP A 58 -16.70 7.13 -23.28
N VAL A 59 -15.53 6.51 -23.29
CA VAL A 59 -15.08 5.58 -22.23
C VAL A 59 -14.79 6.37 -20.97
N ILE A 60 -15.47 6.07 -19.86
CA ILE A 60 -15.27 6.71 -18.55
C ILE A 60 -14.53 5.83 -17.55
N ILE A 61 -14.51 4.51 -17.75
CA ILE A 61 -13.64 3.59 -17.01
C ILE A 61 -12.86 2.79 -18.05
N THR A 62 -11.53 2.84 -18.00
CA THR A 62 -10.71 2.15 -19.00
C THR A 62 -10.93 0.63 -19.01
N PRO A 63 -10.83 -0.05 -20.18
CA PRO A 63 -11.09 -1.50 -20.26
C PRO A 63 -10.12 -2.39 -19.48
N SER A 64 -8.92 -1.90 -19.15
CA SER A 64 -7.90 -2.62 -18.39
C SER A 64 -8.03 -2.46 -16.87
N SER A 65 -9.11 -1.85 -16.40
CA SER A 65 -9.34 -1.57 -14.98
C SER A 65 -10.19 -2.61 -14.27
N ASP A 66 -10.12 -2.63 -12.94
CA ASP A 66 -11.01 -3.39 -12.06
C ASP A 66 -11.64 -2.47 -11.00
N PRO A 67 -12.69 -1.71 -11.37
CA PRO A 67 -13.29 -0.72 -10.49
C PRO A 67 -13.89 -1.32 -9.21
N LEU A 68 -14.41 -2.56 -9.26
CA LEU A 68 -15.03 -3.19 -8.09
C LEU A 68 -13.99 -3.55 -7.05
N THR A 69 -12.84 -4.07 -7.46
CA THR A 69 -11.73 -4.37 -6.55
C THR A 69 -11.14 -3.07 -5.96
N ALA A 70 -11.02 -2.01 -6.76
CA ALA A 70 -10.56 -0.71 -6.26
C ALA A 70 -11.49 -0.13 -5.18
N LEU A 71 -12.81 -0.14 -5.40
CA LEU A 71 -13.79 0.34 -4.40
C LEU A 71 -13.78 -0.47 -3.11
N ARG A 72 -13.65 -1.80 -3.21
CA ARG A 72 -13.52 -2.67 -2.02
C ARG A 72 -12.23 -2.37 -1.26
N THR A 73 -11.11 -2.25 -1.98
CA THR A 73 -9.81 -1.90 -1.40
C THR A 73 -9.88 -0.56 -0.66
N ALA A 74 -10.61 0.43 -1.19
CA ALA A 74 -10.81 1.72 -0.54
C ALA A 74 -11.45 1.57 0.86
N THR A 75 -12.52 0.77 0.98
CA THR A 75 -13.14 0.49 2.28
C THR A 75 -12.24 -0.30 3.22
N GLU A 76 -11.45 -1.23 2.69
CA GLU A 76 -10.48 -2.00 3.47
C GLU A 76 -9.37 -1.12 4.06
N ARG A 77 -8.95 -0.06 3.35
CA ARG A 77 -7.97 0.92 3.85
C ARG A 77 -8.48 1.65 5.10
N TRP A 78 -9.74 2.08 5.08
CA TRP A 78 -10.37 2.69 6.25
C TRP A 78 -10.54 1.69 7.40
N ASN A 79 -10.93 0.45 7.10
CA ASN A 79 -11.05 -0.62 8.10
C ASN A 79 -9.72 -1.01 8.76
N ALA A 80 -8.58 -0.75 8.09
CA ALA A 80 -7.26 -1.07 8.60
C ALA A 80 -6.77 -0.12 9.71
N ILE A 81 -7.49 0.97 10.00
CA ILE A 81 -7.11 1.93 11.03
C ILE A 81 -7.38 1.36 12.43
N SER A 82 -6.34 0.82 13.05
CA SER A 82 -6.45 0.21 14.39
C SER A 82 -6.84 1.18 15.52
N GLN A 83 -6.66 2.49 15.31
CA GLN A 83 -6.90 3.55 16.28
C GLN A 83 -8.32 4.13 16.21
N SER A 84 -9.16 3.64 15.29
CA SER A 84 -10.53 4.08 15.07
C SER A 84 -11.49 2.91 15.14
N ARG A 85 -12.76 3.18 15.48
CA ARG A 85 -13.83 2.17 15.43
C ARG A 85 -14.51 2.07 14.06
N VAL A 86 -14.12 2.92 13.10
CA VAL A 86 -14.70 2.94 11.76
C VAL A 86 -14.57 1.56 11.11
N PHE A 87 -15.68 1.06 10.57
CA PHE A 87 -15.75 -0.22 9.91
C PHE A 87 -16.87 -0.27 8.86
N PHE A 88 -16.46 -0.46 7.62
CA PHE A 88 -17.31 -0.80 6.49
C PHE A 88 -17.57 -2.29 6.42
N GLN A 89 -18.84 -2.64 6.25
CA GLN A 89 -19.26 -3.97 5.83
C GLN A 89 -18.84 -4.22 4.38
N PRO A 90 -18.71 -5.50 3.95
CA PRO A 90 -18.42 -5.82 2.55
C PRO A 90 -19.43 -5.15 1.61
N LEU A 91 -18.91 -4.47 0.59
CA LEU A 91 -19.73 -3.78 -0.42
C LEU A 91 -20.61 -4.77 -1.18
N THR A 92 -21.89 -4.46 -1.31
CA THR A 92 -22.86 -5.22 -2.12
C THR A 92 -23.20 -4.49 -3.43
N LEU A 93 -23.78 -5.19 -4.40
CA LEU A 93 -24.22 -4.59 -5.67
C LEU A 93 -25.72 -4.26 -5.61
N THR A 94 -26.11 -3.18 -6.27
CA THR A 94 -27.51 -2.75 -6.40
C THR A 94 -27.81 -2.23 -7.82
N PRO A 95 -29.00 -2.53 -8.39
CA PRO A 95 -29.43 -1.90 -9.64
C PRO A 95 -29.89 -0.44 -9.45
N ASP A 96 -30.13 -0.03 -8.20
CA ASP A 96 -30.65 1.28 -7.86
C ASP A 96 -29.57 2.36 -7.97
N GLY A 97 -29.98 3.58 -8.31
CA GLY A 97 -29.13 4.76 -8.23
C GLY A 97 -29.19 5.40 -6.83
N PRO A 98 -28.23 6.28 -6.50
CA PRO A 98 -28.29 7.15 -5.32
C PRO A 98 -29.65 7.83 -5.13
N ASN A 99 -30.07 7.99 -3.88
CA ASN A 99 -31.31 8.66 -3.54
C ASN A 99 -31.24 9.24 -2.12
N GLY A 100 -31.09 10.55 -2.05
CA GLY A 100 -30.92 11.25 -0.79
C GLY A 100 -32.00 10.99 0.25
N GLY A 101 -31.60 10.48 1.42
CA GLY A 101 -32.44 10.37 2.61
C GLY A 101 -33.21 9.06 2.73
N ASP A 102 -32.91 8.06 1.89
CA ASP A 102 -33.45 6.71 2.01
C ASP A 102 -32.60 5.80 2.92
N ARG A 103 -31.47 6.32 3.41
CA ARG A 103 -30.48 5.65 4.29
C ARG A 103 -29.76 4.50 3.60
N ARG A 104 -29.68 4.51 2.27
CA ARG A 104 -28.84 3.61 1.49
C ARG A 104 -27.75 4.43 0.84
N HIS A 105 -26.52 4.02 1.10
CA HIS A 105 -25.34 4.74 0.64
C HIS A 105 -24.84 4.09 -0.65
N ILE A 106 -24.95 4.78 -1.78
CA ILE A 106 -24.65 4.22 -3.10
C ILE A 106 -23.46 4.91 -3.73
N ILE A 107 -22.51 4.11 -4.21
CA ILE A 107 -21.38 4.53 -5.03
C ILE A 107 -21.74 4.33 -6.50
N THR A 108 -21.66 5.37 -7.32
CA THR A 108 -22.08 5.31 -8.72
C THR A 108 -21.12 6.02 -9.67
N PHE A 109 -21.02 5.47 -10.88
CA PHE A 109 -20.40 6.08 -12.07
C PHE A 109 -21.45 6.33 -13.17
N VAL A 110 -22.72 6.07 -12.88
CA VAL A 110 -23.78 6.07 -13.89
C VAL A 110 -24.03 7.49 -14.36
N ASP A 111 -23.88 7.68 -15.67
CA ASP A 111 -24.16 8.95 -16.31
C ASP A 111 -25.67 9.24 -16.34
N THR A 112 -26.06 10.25 -15.56
CA THR A 112 -27.42 10.80 -15.53
C THR A 112 -27.35 12.32 -15.50
N PRO A 113 -28.40 13.04 -15.94
CA PRO A 113 -28.44 14.50 -15.82
C PRO A 113 -28.23 15.00 -14.39
N GLU A 114 -28.76 14.27 -13.40
CA GLU A 114 -28.57 14.56 -11.98
C GLU A 114 -27.12 14.36 -11.55
N ALA A 115 -26.49 13.23 -11.92
CA ALA A 115 -25.08 13.00 -11.61
C ALA A 115 -24.19 14.10 -12.21
N ARG A 116 -24.44 14.53 -13.46
CA ARG A 116 -23.71 15.63 -14.10
C ARG A 116 -23.89 16.97 -13.39
N ASP A 117 -25.09 17.26 -12.87
CA ASP A 117 -25.38 18.50 -12.13
C ASP A 117 -24.70 18.50 -10.75
N ILE A 118 -24.72 17.36 -10.06
CA ILE A 118 -24.11 17.19 -8.73
C ILE A 118 -22.58 17.32 -8.82
N VAL A 119 -21.95 16.60 -9.75
CA VAL A 119 -20.49 16.58 -9.85
C VAL A 119 -19.93 17.84 -10.48
N GLY A 120 -20.63 18.44 -11.44
CA GLY A 120 -20.11 19.57 -12.22
C GLY A 120 -18.75 19.25 -12.83
N ASP A 121 -17.75 20.06 -12.49
CA ASP A 121 -16.35 19.89 -12.95
C ASP A 121 -15.48 19.06 -11.98
N ALA A 122 -16.05 18.54 -10.88
CA ALA A 122 -15.32 17.72 -9.92
C ALA A 122 -15.10 16.28 -10.43
N THR A 123 -14.03 15.63 -9.96
CA THR A 123 -13.75 14.22 -10.26
C THR A 123 -14.78 13.30 -9.61
N ALA A 124 -15.11 13.55 -8.35
CA ALA A 124 -16.18 12.88 -7.64
C ALA A 124 -16.75 13.83 -6.57
N VAL A 125 -17.94 13.50 -6.08
CA VAL A 125 -18.62 14.25 -5.01
C VAL A 125 -19.35 13.29 -4.08
N THR A 126 -19.15 13.48 -2.78
CA THR A 126 -19.95 12.86 -1.74
C THR A 126 -21.09 13.78 -1.33
N LEU A 127 -22.33 13.30 -1.51
CA LEU A 127 -23.53 13.96 -1.00
C LEU A 127 -23.95 13.31 0.31
N PHE A 128 -23.89 14.06 1.41
CA PHE A 128 -24.39 13.59 2.71
C PHE A 128 -25.64 14.34 3.15
N PHE A 129 -26.51 13.61 3.85
CA PHE A 129 -27.68 14.17 4.53
C PHE A 129 -27.48 14.05 6.02
N SER A 130 -27.64 15.16 6.75
CA SER A 130 -27.53 15.18 8.20
C SER A 130 -28.78 15.74 8.86
N THR A 131 -29.05 15.26 10.07
CA THR A 131 -30.05 15.84 10.96
C THR A 131 -29.57 17.19 11.50
N ALA A 132 -30.47 17.92 12.16
CA ALA A 132 -30.20 19.26 12.68
C ALA A 132 -29.00 19.33 13.65
N ASP A 133 -28.76 18.26 14.41
CA ASP A 133 -27.65 18.10 15.36
C ASP A 133 -26.36 17.58 14.70
N GLY A 134 -26.34 17.42 13.37
CA GLY A 134 -25.16 17.00 12.62
C GLY A 134 -25.02 15.48 12.43
N SER A 135 -25.96 14.65 12.90
CA SER A 135 -25.88 13.21 12.63
C SER A 135 -26.13 12.94 11.14
N ILE A 136 -25.11 12.44 10.44
CA ILE A 136 -25.24 11.94 9.08
C ILE A 136 -26.15 10.71 9.11
N VAL A 137 -27.12 10.69 8.21
CA VAL A 137 -28.08 9.60 8.01
C VAL A 137 -28.02 9.01 6.61
N ASP A 138 -27.39 9.74 5.67
CA ASP A 138 -27.18 9.29 4.31
C ASP A 138 -25.89 9.85 3.71
N SER A 139 -25.26 9.12 2.80
CA SER A 139 -24.01 9.47 2.12
C SER A 139 -23.93 8.72 0.79
N ASP A 140 -24.17 9.40 -0.31
CA ASP A 140 -24.01 8.87 -1.67
C ASP A 140 -22.73 9.42 -2.30
N ILE A 141 -22.07 8.61 -3.14
CA ILE A 141 -20.83 8.99 -3.82
C ILE A 141 -21.06 8.93 -5.33
N TYR A 142 -20.88 10.08 -5.99
CA TYR A 142 -20.99 10.24 -7.42
C TYR A 142 -19.62 10.44 -8.02
N PHE A 143 -19.19 9.53 -8.88
CA PHE A 143 -18.03 9.73 -9.74
C PHE A 143 -18.47 10.41 -11.03
N SER A 144 -17.67 11.38 -11.48
CA SER A 144 -18.02 12.17 -12.66
C SER A 144 -18.04 11.32 -13.92
N PRO A 145 -19.14 11.31 -14.70
CA PRO A 145 -19.19 10.64 -15.98
C PRO A 145 -18.51 11.45 -17.10
N LYS A 146 -17.91 12.60 -16.76
CA LYS A 146 -17.33 13.54 -17.73
C LYS A 146 -16.32 14.47 -17.09
N ILE A 147 -15.09 14.01 -16.96
CA ILE A 147 -13.95 14.84 -16.56
C ILE A 147 -13.19 15.25 -17.81
N LEU A 148 -12.92 16.55 -17.97
CA LEU A 148 -12.23 17.07 -19.15
C LEU A 148 -10.91 17.71 -18.77
N ASP A 149 -9.88 17.50 -19.59
CA ASP A 149 -8.61 18.22 -19.50
C ASP A 149 -8.76 19.69 -19.97
N ALA A 150 -7.68 20.46 -19.86
CA ALA A 150 -7.66 21.87 -20.27
C ALA A 150 -7.91 22.10 -21.77
N ASP A 151 -7.70 21.08 -22.61
CA ASP A 151 -7.94 21.10 -24.05
C ASP A 151 -9.37 20.59 -24.40
N GLY A 152 -10.15 20.16 -23.40
CA GLY A 152 -11.51 19.66 -23.53
C GLY A 152 -11.60 18.17 -23.88
N ASN A 153 -10.52 17.40 -23.76
CA ASN A 153 -10.53 15.95 -23.97
C ASN A 153 -10.96 15.23 -22.69
N LEU A 154 -11.67 14.11 -22.83
CA LEU A 154 -12.11 13.34 -21.68
C LEU A 154 -10.96 12.57 -21.02
N GLU A 155 -10.86 12.68 -19.71
CA GLU A 155 -9.92 11.94 -18.87
C GLU A 155 -10.68 10.81 -18.13
N PRO A 156 -10.51 9.54 -18.54
CA PRO A 156 -11.23 8.44 -17.92
C PRO A 156 -10.66 8.06 -16.56
N PHE A 157 -11.41 7.26 -15.82
CA PHE A 157 -10.91 6.57 -14.64
C PHE A 157 -10.13 5.30 -14.98
N ALA A 158 -9.14 4.97 -14.14
CA ALA A 158 -8.43 3.70 -14.20
C ALA A 158 -8.04 3.16 -12.80
N THR A 159 -7.55 1.92 -12.77
CA THR A 159 -7.04 1.26 -11.54
C THR A 159 -5.59 0.77 -11.67
N ASN A 160 -4.89 1.21 -12.71
CA ASN A 160 -3.55 0.71 -13.07
C ASN A 160 -2.56 1.86 -13.34
N GLY A 161 -2.91 3.08 -12.93
CA GLY A 161 -2.06 4.27 -13.12
C GLY A 161 -1.81 4.62 -14.59
N ALA A 162 -2.72 4.27 -15.51
CA ALA A 162 -2.58 4.63 -16.91
C ALA A 162 -2.40 6.15 -17.09
N PRO A 163 -1.46 6.62 -17.94
CA PRO A 163 -1.28 8.06 -18.17
C PRO A 163 -2.56 8.72 -18.67
N GLY A 164 -2.85 9.94 -18.19
CA GLY A 164 -4.07 10.67 -18.59
C GLY A 164 -5.36 10.13 -17.97
N THR A 165 -5.26 9.38 -16.86
CA THR A 165 -6.42 8.82 -16.16
C THR A 165 -6.47 9.21 -14.69
N HIS A 166 -7.67 9.18 -14.13
CA HIS A 166 -7.93 9.40 -12.70
C HIS A 166 -7.97 8.05 -11.96
N ASP A 167 -7.24 7.91 -10.86
CA ASP A 167 -7.21 6.66 -10.12
C ASP A 167 -8.50 6.46 -9.28
N ILE A 168 -9.20 5.34 -9.48
CA ILE A 168 -10.46 5.05 -8.78
C ILE A 168 -10.22 4.85 -7.29
N LEU A 169 -9.13 4.17 -6.91
CA LEU A 169 -8.87 3.85 -5.51
C LEU A 169 -8.64 5.13 -4.70
N SER A 170 -7.76 6.02 -5.17
CA SER A 170 -7.45 7.27 -4.47
C SER A 170 -8.66 8.19 -4.33
N ASN A 171 -9.44 8.36 -5.40
CA ASN A 171 -10.68 9.14 -5.33
C ASN A 171 -11.71 8.49 -4.41
N ALA A 172 -11.88 7.16 -4.46
CA ALA A 172 -12.82 6.48 -3.56
C ALA A 172 -12.44 6.62 -2.09
N ILE A 173 -11.15 6.55 -1.74
CA ILE A 173 -10.71 6.75 -0.36
C ILE A 173 -11.03 8.17 0.10
N HIS A 174 -10.78 9.18 -0.73
CA HIS A 174 -11.12 10.57 -0.46
C HIS A 174 -12.62 10.77 -0.19
N GLU A 175 -13.47 10.30 -1.10
CA GLU A 175 -14.93 10.44 -0.97
C GLU A 175 -15.50 9.72 0.27
N LEU A 176 -14.96 8.54 0.57
CA LEU A 176 -15.31 7.83 1.81
C LEU A 176 -14.92 8.63 3.06
N GLY A 177 -13.89 9.48 2.99
CA GLY A 177 -13.53 10.42 4.05
C GLY A 177 -14.64 11.42 4.36
N HIS A 178 -15.27 12.00 3.33
CA HIS A 178 -16.41 12.91 3.50
C HIS A 178 -17.62 12.23 4.17
N CYS A 179 -17.79 10.91 3.98
CA CYS A 179 -18.83 10.14 4.66
C CYS A 179 -18.67 10.13 6.19
N PHE A 180 -17.48 10.45 6.70
CA PHE A 180 -17.18 10.60 8.13
C PHE A 180 -17.39 12.02 8.66
N GLY A 181 -17.70 12.98 7.79
CA GLY A 181 -17.74 14.40 8.12
C GLY A 181 -16.38 15.10 8.07
N MET A 182 -15.40 14.49 7.40
CA MET A 182 -14.15 15.18 7.04
C MET A 182 -14.46 16.25 5.99
N ASN A 183 -13.85 17.43 6.16
CA ASN A 183 -13.75 18.43 5.09
C ASN A 183 -12.33 18.34 4.52
N HIS A 184 -12.03 19.13 3.50
CA HIS A 184 -10.70 19.20 2.94
C HIS A 184 -9.66 19.71 3.95
N THR A 185 -8.39 19.41 3.70
CA THR A 185 -7.26 19.75 4.57
C THR A 185 -6.21 20.58 3.82
N ASN A 186 -5.37 21.33 4.54
CA ASN A 186 -4.19 21.99 3.97
C ASN A 186 -2.93 21.13 4.03
N VAL A 187 -3.03 19.94 4.60
CA VAL A 187 -1.99 18.93 4.47
C VAL A 187 -2.04 18.45 3.02
N LEU A 188 -1.23 19.08 2.15
CA LEU A 188 -1.40 18.94 0.70
C LEU A 188 -1.24 17.50 0.21
N GLY A 189 -0.40 16.70 0.87
CA GLY A 189 -0.22 15.28 0.60
C GLY A 189 -1.18 14.34 1.36
N ALA A 190 -2.16 14.86 2.11
CA ALA A 190 -3.17 14.02 2.76
C ALA A 190 -4.25 13.58 1.79
N THR A 191 -4.96 12.49 2.13
CA THR A 191 -6.05 11.98 1.30
C THR A 191 -7.13 13.04 1.10
N MET A 192 -7.50 13.79 2.15
CA MET A 192 -8.54 14.82 2.06
C MET A 192 -8.10 16.13 1.39
N PHE A 193 -6.95 16.23 0.75
CA PHE A 193 -6.63 17.41 -0.05
C PHE A 193 -7.50 17.45 -1.33
N GLN A 194 -8.11 18.60 -1.65
CA GLN A 194 -9.19 18.71 -2.64
C GLN A 194 -8.78 18.49 -4.11
N PHE A 195 -7.49 18.48 -4.43
CA PHE A 195 -7.02 18.36 -5.80
C PHE A 195 -6.34 17.01 -6.02
N GLY A 196 -7.07 16.06 -6.61
CA GLY A 196 -6.50 14.84 -7.19
C GLY A 196 -5.73 15.13 -8.48
N ARG A 197 -4.67 14.39 -8.77
CA ARG A 197 -3.83 14.59 -9.97
C ARG A 197 -3.93 13.42 -10.95
N VAL A 198 -4.05 13.77 -12.23
CA VAL A 198 -4.10 12.84 -13.35
C VAL A 198 -2.76 12.12 -13.50
N GLY A 199 -2.77 10.80 -13.51
CA GLY A 199 -1.57 9.97 -13.68
C GLY A 199 -0.59 9.95 -12.48
N GLU A 200 -0.92 10.59 -11.35
CA GLU A 200 -0.20 10.41 -10.09
C GLU A 200 -0.99 9.43 -9.21
N THR A 201 -0.38 8.30 -8.87
CA THR A 201 -0.98 7.26 -8.05
C THR A 201 -0.52 7.39 -6.61
N PHE A 202 -0.89 8.48 -5.91
CA PHE A 202 -0.73 8.53 -4.44
C PHE A 202 -1.35 7.25 -3.89
N ALA A 203 -0.53 6.34 -3.36
CA ALA A 203 -0.72 4.88 -3.34
C ALA A 203 -1.96 4.30 -2.62
N GLY A 204 -3.12 4.94 -2.67
CA GLY A 204 -4.34 4.56 -1.98
C GLY A 204 -4.12 4.36 -0.49
N THR A 205 -3.32 5.22 0.14
CA THR A 205 -2.98 5.14 1.57
C THR A 205 -3.47 6.39 2.29
N LEU A 206 -3.92 6.17 3.53
CA LEU A 206 -4.40 7.23 4.41
C LEU A 206 -3.23 7.91 5.08
N SER A 207 -3.17 9.23 5.06
CA SER A 207 -2.11 9.98 5.74
C SER A 207 -2.30 9.97 7.25
N ALA A 208 -1.27 10.39 7.98
CA ALA A 208 -1.38 10.59 9.42
C ALA A 208 -2.47 11.60 9.81
N ASP A 209 -2.77 12.59 8.96
CA ASP A 209 -3.86 13.56 9.18
C ASP A 209 -5.24 12.87 9.16
N ASP A 210 -5.47 12.04 8.14
CA ASP A 210 -6.73 11.31 7.93
C ASP A 210 -6.96 10.28 9.05
N VAL A 211 -5.90 9.56 9.44
CA VAL A 211 -5.92 8.61 10.56
C VAL A 211 -6.21 9.33 11.88
N ALA A 212 -5.56 10.46 12.12
CA ALA A 212 -5.73 11.19 13.37
C ALA A 212 -7.14 11.78 13.51
N PHE A 213 -7.75 12.25 12.41
CA PHE A 213 -9.17 12.62 12.40
C PHE A 213 -10.05 11.48 12.89
N THR A 214 -9.95 10.29 12.28
CA THR A 214 -10.84 9.18 12.63
C THR A 214 -10.61 8.70 14.05
N ALA A 215 -9.36 8.70 14.52
CA ALA A 215 -9.02 8.38 15.90
C ALA A 215 -9.60 9.39 16.91
N ASP A 216 -9.74 10.67 16.54
CA ASP A 216 -10.31 11.70 17.41
C ASP A 216 -11.85 11.69 17.40
N VAL A 217 -12.46 11.62 16.21
CA VAL A 217 -13.93 11.70 16.07
C VAL A 217 -14.59 10.35 16.35
N TYR A 218 -13.93 9.24 16.04
CA TYR A 218 -14.43 7.87 16.17
C TYR A 218 -13.47 6.96 16.96
N PRO A 219 -13.08 7.32 18.20
CA PRO A 219 -12.08 6.59 18.95
C PRO A 219 -12.53 5.16 19.25
N THR A 220 -11.58 4.24 19.39
CA THR A 220 -11.81 2.87 19.86
C THR A 220 -12.52 2.84 21.23
N PRO A 221 -13.22 1.74 21.59
CA PRO A 221 -13.96 1.66 22.86
C PRO A 221 -13.12 1.84 24.12
N ASP A 222 -11.84 1.48 24.07
CA ASP A 222 -10.87 1.65 25.16
C ASP A 222 -10.28 3.08 25.22
N GLY A 223 -10.56 3.92 24.21
CA GLY A 223 -10.11 5.30 24.13
C GLY A 223 -8.60 5.47 24.00
N GLN A 224 -7.85 4.39 23.76
CA GLN A 224 -6.39 4.43 23.64
C GLN A 224 -5.96 4.45 22.18
N SER A 225 -5.86 5.64 21.59
CA SER A 225 -5.24 5.80 20.28
C SER A 225 -3.70 5.69 20.34
N GLY A 226 -3.11 5.92 21.51
CA GLY A 226 -1.65 6.11 21.68
C GLY A 226 -1.17 7.52 21.32
N TYR A 227 -2.08 8.44 21.00
CA TYR A 227 -1.78 9.81 20.59
C TYR A 227 -1.72 10.74 21.81
N GLY A 228 -1.02 11.86 21.67
CA GLY A 228 -1.17 13.05 22.52
C GLY A 228 -1.94 14.16 21.79
N ARG A 229 -2.00 15.34 22.40
CA ARG A 229 -2.63 16.53 21.80
C ARG A 229 -1.68 17.72 21.76
N ILE A 230 -1.80 18.55 20.73
CA ILE A 230 -1.26 19.91 20.68
C ILE A 230 -2.44 20.88 20.81
N ARG A 231 -2.37 21.85 21.71
CA ARG A 231 -3.42 22.86 21.93
C ARG A 231 -2.82 24.25 21.92
N GLY A 232 -3.57 25.24 21.47
CA GLY A 232 -3.14 26.63 21.58
C GLY A 232 -4.21 27.61 21.16
N THR A 233 -3.86 28.88 21.23
CA THR A 233 -4.63 29.98 20.63
C THR A 233 -3.78 30.67 19.58
N ALA A 234 -4.35 30.96 18.42
CA ALA A 234 -3.74 31.74 17.37
C ALA A 234 -4.36 33.15 17.35
N LEU A 235 -3.53 34.16 17.62
CA LEU A 235 -3.95 35.55 17.72
C LEU A 235 -3.15 36.42 16.75
N LEU A 236 -3.74 37.51 16.29
CA LEU A 236 -2.99 38.63 15.73
C LEU A 236 -2.19 39.32 16.84
N ASP A 237 -1.11 40.01 16.47
CA ASP A 237 -0.30 40.84 17.36
C ASP A 237 -1.10 41.90 18.15
N GLY A 238 -2.22 42.36 17.60
CA GLY A 238 -3.22 43.19 18.28
C GLY A 238 -4.15 42.46 19.26
N GLY A 239 -3.95 41.15 19.48
CA GLY A 239 -4.71 40.30 20.40
C GLY A 239 -6.06 39.81 19.87
N GLN A 240 -6.40 40.08 18.60
CA GLN A 240 -7.63 39.58 17.98
C GLN A 240 -7.47 38.11 17.57
N PRO A 241 -8.52 37.28 17.67
CA PRO A 241 -8.49 35.91 17.17
C PRO A 241 -8.18 35.84 15.68
N ILE A 242 -7.29 34.92 15.29
CA ILE A 242 -7.22 34.45 13.91
C ILE A 242 -8.36 33.45 13.75
N ARG A 243 -9.36 33.79 12.94
CA ARG A 243 -10.58 32.98 12.73
C ARG A 243 -10.38 32.11 11.50
N GLY A 244 -10.51 30.80 11.64
CA GLY A 244 -10.30 29.86 10.52
C GLY A 244 -8.90 29.94 9.92
N GLY A 245 -7.90 30.38 10.69
CA GLY A 245 -6.49 30.20 10.33
C GLY A 245 -6.14 28.72 10.34
N MET A 246 -5.30 28.33 9.43
CA MET A 246 -4.95 26.94 9.23
C MET A 246 -3.69 26.60 10.01
N VAL A 247 -3.80 25.73 11.00
CA VAL A 247 -2.69 25.30 11.84
C VAL A 247 -2.20 23.96 11.37
N ALA A 248 -0.89 23.82 11.17
CA ALA A 248 -0.25 22.55 10.88
C ALA A 248 0.85 22.25 11.89
N ALA A 249 1.04 20.96 12.16
CA ALA A 249 2.12 20.41 12.96
C ALA A 249 2.90 19.39 12.13
N SER A 250 4.19 19.63 11.89
CA SER A 250 5.06 18.77 11.09
C SER A 250 6.22 18.23 11.93
N ASP A 251 6.38 16.91 11.96
CA ASP A 251 7.51 16.22 12.59
C ASP A 251 8.55 15.86 11.52
N ALA A 252 9.71 16.51 11.61
CA ALA A 252 10.77 16.39 10.61
C ALA A 252 11.46 15.01 10.58
N TRP A 253 11.29 14.18 11.61
CA TRP A 253 11.95 12.87 11.71
C TRP A 253 11.07 11.72 11.25
N THR A 254 9.76 11.88 11.37
CA THR A 254 8.81 10.84 11.01
C THR A 254 8.09 11.14 9.71
N GLY A 255 8.04 12.41 9.28
CA GLY A 255 7.22 12.80 8.12
C GLY A 255 5.73 12.87 8.43
N VAL A 256 5.37 12.81 9.72
CA VAL A 256 4.00 13.02 10.18
C VAL A 256 3.65 14.51 10.06
N VAL A 257 2.58 14.80 9.34
CA VAL A 257 2.00 16.13 9.23
C VAL A 257 0.50 16.05 9.51
N ILE A 258 0.00 16.95 10.37
CA ILE A 258 -1.40 16.98 10.81
C ILE A 258 -1.88 18.43 10.80
N GLY A 259 -3.12 18.66 10.35
CA GLY A 259 -3.73 19.97 10.16
C GLY A 259 -5.04 20.17 10.94
N ALA A 260 -5.34 21.41 11.27
CA ALA A 260 -6.58 21.84 11.91
C ALA A 260 -6.92 23.30 11.56
N LEU A 261 -8.19 23.68 11.71
CA LEU A 261 -8.60 25.08 11.69
C LEU A 261 -8.67 25.64 13.11
N THR A 262 -8.26 26.89 13.27
CA THR A 262 -8.60 27.67 14.47
C THR A 262 -10.10 27.94 14.50
N ASP A 263 -10.70 27.85 15.68
CA ASP A 263 -12.09 28.19 15.93
C ASP A 263 -12.46 29.59 15.41
N LEU A 264 -13.61 29.69 14.74
CA LEU A 264 -14.06 30.91 14.06
C LEU A 264 -14.41 32.06 15.02
N THR A 265 -14.45 31.82 16.33
CA THR A 265 -14.79 32.83 17.34
C THR A 265 -13.61 33.19 18.23
N THR A 266 -12.85 32.19 18.66
CA THR A 266 -11.87 32.30 19.73
C THR A 266 -10.42 32.19 19.25
N GLY A 267 -10.19 31.67 18.04
CA GLY A 267 -8.84 31.38 17.53
C GLY A 267 -8.17 30.20 18.22
N GLN A 268 -8.88 29.46 19.07
CA GLN A 268 -8.37 28.24 19.70
C GLN A 268 -8.27 27.10 18.69
N TYR A 269 -7.30 26.24 18.86
CA TYR A 269 -7.13 25.05 18.03
C TYR A 269 -6.63 23.87 18.87
N GLU A 270 -6.83 22.68 18.33
CA GLU A 270 -6.38 21.42 18.90
C GLU A 270 -5.96 20.49 17.77
N LEU A 271 -4.96 19.64 17.97
CA LEU A 271 -4.53 18.61 17.02
C LEU A 271 -4.33 17.32 17.82
N LEU A 272 -4.84 16.19 17.33
CA LEU A 272 -4.44 14.87 17.85
C LEU A 272 -3.17 14.45 17.10
N ALA A 273 -2.09 14.15 17.82
CA ALA A 273 -0.80 13.84 17.19
C ALA A 273 -0.14 12.60 17.81
N PRO A 274 0.51 11.73 17.03
CA PRO A 274 1.41 10.72 17.57
C PRO A 274 2.47 11.34 18.49
N PRO A 275 3.11 10.54 19.37
CA PRO A 275 4.26 11.02 20.11
C PRO A 275 5.38 11.44 19.14
N GLY A 276 5.95 12.64 19.33
CA GLY A 276 6.87 13.23 18.38
C GLY A 276 7.32 14.63 18.77
N ASN A 277 8.09 15.27 17.89
CA ASN A 277 8.54 16.66 18.05
C ASN A 277 8.11 17.47 16.84
N TYR A 278 7.16 18.37 17.06
CA TYR A 278 6.46 19.04 15.99
C TYR A 278 6.89 20.50 15.86
N VAL A 279 7.12 20.94 14.63
CA VAL A 279 7.10 22.35 14.27
C VAL A 279 5.64 22.75 14.02
N VAL A 280 5.14 23.72 14.79
CA VAL A 280 3.75 24.17 14.74
C VAL A 280 3.68 25.57 14.16
N TYR A 281 2.77 25.81 13.21
CA TYR A 281 2.61 27.11 12.55
C TYR A 281 1.18 27.31 12.06
N VAL A 282 0.81 28.58 11.82
CA VAL A 282 -0.50 28.98 11.28
C VAL A 282 -0.33 29.77 9.98
N GLU A 283 -1.19 29.49 9.02
CA GLU A 283 -1.22 30.10 7.69
C GLU A 283 -2.64 30.63 7.36
N PRO A 284 -2.74 31.73 6.61
CA PRO A 284 -4.01 32.20 6.06
C PRO A 284 -4.55 31.24 4.98
N LEU A 285 -5.87 31.26 4.79
CA LEU A 285 -6.56 30.52 3.72
C LEU A 285 -6.53 31.31 2.41
N ASP A 286 -5.35 31.74 1.96
CA ASP A 286 -5.15 32.51 0.73
C ASP A 286 -4.20 31.84 -0.26
N GLY A 287 -3.68 30.67 0.09
CA GLY A 287 -2.78 29.85 -0.73
C GLY A 287 -3.50 28.74 -1.51
N PRO A 288 -2.92 27.53 -1.63
CA PRO A 288 -3.50 26.42 -2.38
C PRO A 288 -4.82 25.89 -1.78
N VAL A 289 -5.19 26.33 -0.59
CA VAL A 289 -6.50 26.11 0.03
C VAL A 289 -7.10 27.47 0.39
N THR A 290 -8.34 27.69 -0.08
CA THR A 290 -9.11 28.91 0.16
C THR A 290 -10.34 28.62 1.04
N PRO A 291 -11.05 29.62 1.59
CA PRO A 291 -12.23 29.38 2.43
C PRO A 291 -13.30 28.60 1.70
N ARG A 292 -13.46 28.85 0.40
CA ARG A 292 -14.40 28.13 -0.47
C ARG A 292 -14.13 26.63 -0.51
N ASN A 293 -12.86 26.19 -0.49
CA ASN A 293 -12.53 24.77 -0.47
C ASN A 293 -12.99 24.08 0.81
N LEU A 294 -13.19 24.85 1.89
CA LEU A 294 -13.61 24.37 3.20
C LEU A 294 -15.08 24.67 3.50
N SER A 295 -15.88 25.05 2.49
CA SER A 295 -17.28 25.47 2.67
C SER A 295 -17.45 26.65 3.63
N LEU A 296 -16.45 27.54 3.70
CA LEU A 296 -16.45 28.75 4.51
C LEU A 296 -16.65 30.01 3.65
N GLU A 297 -17.31 31.02 4.22
CA GLU A 297 -17.38 32.35 3.62
C GLU A 297 -16.13 33.17 3.96
N ASP A 298 -15.61 33.93 2.99
CA ASP A 298 -14.41 34.77 3.18
C ASP A 298 -14.56 35.74 4.37
N ALA A 299 -15.77 36.25 4.63
CA ALA A 299 -16.04 37.18 5.74
C ALA A 299 -15.97 36.51 7.13
N ALA A 300 -16.14 35.19 7.19
CA ALA A 300 -16.11 34.42 8.43
C ALA A 300 -14.68 34.18 8.94
N VAL A 301 -13.69 34.25 8.05
CA VAL A 301 -12.29 33.96 8.36
C VAL A 301 -11.43 35.23 8.47
N THR A 302 -10.24 35.10 9.04
CA THR A 302 -9.22 36.15 9.05
C THR A 302 -8.22 35.83 7.94
N LEU A 303 -8.26 36.54 6.82
CA LEU A 303 -7.32 36.35 5.70
C LEU A 303 -6.02 37.17 5.83
N PRO A 304 -6.05 38.50 6.09
CA PRO A 304 -4.83 39.29 6.05
C PRO A 304 -4.00 39.12 7.33
N PHE A 305 -3.10 38.15 7.35
CA PHE A 305 -2.05 38.02 8.36
C PHE A 305 -0.81 37.30 7.80
N GLN A 306 0.37 37.65 8.31
CA GLN A 306 1.61 36.93 7.97
C GLN A 306 1.57 35.53 8.59
N PRO A 307 1.97 34.46 7.86
CA PRO A 307 2.14 33.16 8.49
C PRO A 307 3.07 33.24 9.71
N ALA A 308 2.79 32.44 10.73
CA ALA A 308 3.51 32.49 12.00
C ALA A 308 3.86 31.10 12.52
N ARG A 309 5.10 30.95 13.00
CA ARG A 309 5.63 29.71 13.58
C ARG A 309 5.75 29.85 15.10
N PHE A 310 5.46 28.77 15.82
CA PHE A 310 5.67 28.70 17.26
C PHE A 310 7.13 28.97 17.62
N GLY A 311 7.35 29.88 18.58
CA GLY A 311 8.70 30.35 18.93
C GLY A 311 9.31 31.38 17.96
N GLY A 312 8.59 31.83 16.93
CA GLY A 312 9.00 32.88 16.01
C GLY A 312 9.46 32.39 14.63
N ALA A 313 9.62 33.33 13.69
CA ALA A 313 9.98 33.03 12.29
C ALA A 313 11.43 32.53 12.10
N ASP A 314 12.36 32.98 12.96
CA ASP A 314 13.78 32.64 12.87
C ASP A 314 14.15 31.51 13.85
N GLY A 315 14.09 30.26 13.41
CA GLY A 315 14.51 29.11 14.21
C GLY A 315 13.51 28.71 15.30
N GLY A 316 12.20 28.77 14.96
CA GLY A 316 11.09 28.47 15.85
C GLY A 316 11.24 27.16 16.65
N GLN A 317 10.56 27.10 17.78
CA GLN A 317 10.67 26.00 18.74
C GLN A 317 9.87 24.78 18.27
N THR A 318 10.32 23.59 18.66
CA THR A 318 9.53 22.37 18.53
C THR A 318 8.68 22.15 19.77
N VAL A 319 7.57 21.45 19.58
CA VAL A 319 6.63 21.05 20.61
C VAL A 319 6.69 19.54 20.75
N THR A 320 7.09 19.05 21.92
CA THR A 320 7.14 17.61 22.19
C THR A 320 5.78 17.09 22.61
N VAL A 321 5.29 16.06 21.92
CA VAL A 321 4.03 15.36 22.22
C VAL A 321 4.38 13.99 22.78
N SER A 322 3.72 13.62 23.88
CA SER A 322 3.76 12.28 24.46
C SER A 322 2.38 11.63 24.40
N ALA A 323 2.31 10.30 24.34
CA ALA A 323 1.04 9.56 24.39
C ALA A 323 0.22 9.96 25.62
N GLY A 324 -1.06 10.30 25.41
CA GLY A 324 -1.98 10.79 26.45
C GLY A 324 -1.63 12.18 27.03
N GLY A 325 -0.55 12.80 26.57
CA GLY A 325 -0.11 14.12 27.00
C GLY A 325 -0.79 15.25 26.23
N VAL A 326 -0.70 16.46 26.78
CA VAL A 326 -1.14 17.69 26.11
C VAL A 326 0.05 18.65 26.07
N ALA A 327 0.46 19.03 24.87
CA ALA A 327 1.46 20.05 24.63
C ALA A 327 0.77 21.36 24.24
N VAL A 328 1.36 22.50 24.62
CA VAL A 328 0.78 23.83 24.40
C VAL A 328 1.64 24.63 23.43
N ALA A 329 1.00 25.26 22.44
CA ALA A 329 1.65 26.01 21.37
C ALA A 329 0.84 27.27 21.01
N ASP A 330 0.97 28.36 21.76
CA ASP A 330 0.30 29.60 21.39
C ASP A 330 0.99 30.30 20.21
N LEU A 331 0.21 30.77 19.24
CA LEU A 331 0.69 31.38 18.01
C LEU A 331 0.30 32.86 17.98
N THR A 332 1.23 33.71 17.52
CA THR A 332 0.97 35.13 17.31
C THR A 332 1.45 35.54 15.92
N ALA A 333 0.54 36.05 15.10
CA ALA A 333 0.82 36.50 13.74
C ALA A 333 0.73 38.02 13.61
N GLN A 334 1.50 38.59 12.70
CA GLN A 334 1.37 40.01 12.36
C GLN A 334 0.18 40.21 11.42
N ALA A 335 -0.65 41.22 11.68
CA ALA A 335 -1.76 41.55 10.79
C ALA A 335 -1.28 42.13 9.45
N GLY A 336 -2.03 41.87 8.37
CA GLY A 336 -1.80 42.40 7.03
C GLY A 336 -1.47 41.33 5.99
N GLU A 337 -1.63 41.68 4.71
CA GLU A 337 -1.42 40.80 3.54
C GLU A 337 -0.05 40.12 3.58
N PRO A 338 0.04 38.79 3.38
CA PRO A 338 1.31 38.07 3.38
C PRO A 338 2.33 38.71 2.42
N ALA A 339 3.45 39.17 2.97
CA ALA A 339 4.55 39.69 2.17
C ALA A 339 5.52 38.57 1.71
N LEU A 340 5.32 37.36 2.20
CA LEU A 340 6.04 36.14 1.86
C LEU A 340 5.02 34.99 1.85
N SER A 341 4.82 34.35 0.70
CA SER A 341 3.93 33.19 0.57
C SER A 341 4.42 32.25 -0.55
N VAL A 342 3.95 31.00 -0.51
CA VAL A 342 4.18 30.01 -1.56
C VAL A 342 2.82 29.63 -2.13
N GLU A 343 2.58 29.96 -3.40
CA GLU A 343 1.29 29.76 -4.05
C GLU A 343 1.35 28.62 -5.07
N LEU A 344 2.50 28.44 -5.72
CA LEU A 344 2.71 27.37 -6.70
C LEU A 344 4.03 26.64 -6.44
N LEU A 345 4.00 25.34 -6.69
CA LEU A 345 5.17 24.48 -6.67
C LEU A 345 5.36 23.83 -8.04
N GLY A 346 6.62 23.62 -8.42
CA GLY A 346 7.01 22.97 -9.66
C GLY A 346 8.11 21.94 -9.45
N LEU A 347 7.96 20.78 -10.10
CA LEU A 347 8.98 19.75 -10.19
C LEU A 347 9.60 19.75 -11.59
N THR A 348 10.93 19.74 -11.69
CA THR A 348 11.62 19.71 -12.98
C THR A 348 11.73 18.27 -13.49
N VAL A 349 11.08 17.95 -14.63
CA VAL A 349 11.14 16.62 -15.26
C VAL A 349 11.71 16.75 -16.67
N GLY A 350 12.92 16.24 -16.89
CA GLY A 350 13.67 16.44 -18.13
C GLY A 350 13.90 17.91 -18.42
N SER A 351 13.32 18.43 -19.52
CA SER A 351 13.40 19.85 -19.89
C SER A 351 12.15 20.65 -19.53
N LYS A 352 11.17 20.06 -18.83
CA LYS A 352 9.89 20.68 -18.48
C LYS A 352 9.80 20.91 -16.97
N ILE A 353 8.91 21.81 -16.56
CA ILE A 353 8.53 21.98 -15.15
C ILE A 353 7.04 21.65 -15.03
N LEU A 354 6.71 20.70 -14.16
CA LEU A 354 5.35 20.32 -13.81
C LEU A 354 4.84 21.25 -12.71
N LEU A 355 4.20 22.35 -13.13
CA LEU A 355 3.64 23.39 -12.26
C LEU A 355 2.20 23.03 -11.84
N GLY A 356 1.80 23.48 -10.64
CA GLY A 356 0.41 23.38 -10.17
C GLY A 356 0.29 23.54 -8.66
N GLN A 357 -0.94 23.70 -8.19
CA GLN A 357 -1.28 23.76 -6.76
C GLN A 357 -1.32 22.33 -6.21
N GLY A 358 -0.76 22.10 -5.02
CA GLY A 358 -0.75 20.77 -4.38
C GLY A 358 0.60 20.04 -4.40
N PRO A 359 0.62 18.79 -3.91
CA PRO A 359 1.84 18.05 -3.62
C PRO A 359 2.58 17.60 -4.89
N ARG A 360 3.84 17.21 -4.76
CA ARG A 360 4.59 16.48 -5.79
C ARG A 360 5.10 15.16 -5.25
N LEU A 361 4.80 14.11 -5.99
CA LEU A 361 5.48 12.84 -5.85
C LEU A 361 6.93 12.97 -6.30
N LEU A 362 7.85 12.55 -5.44
CA LEU A 362 9.28 12.56 -5.71
C LEU A 362 9.80 11.15 -5.98
N SER A 363 10.72 11.04 -6.92
CA SER A 363 11.48 9.80 -7.15
C SER A 363 12.78 9.80 -6.34
N SER A 364 13.26 8.61 -5.97
CA SER A 364 14.58 8.45 -5.35
C SER A 364 15.66 9.09 -6.23
N GLY A 365 16.64 9.74 -5.59
CA GLY A 365 17.73 10.44 -6.26
C GLY A 365 17.67 11.95 -6.03
N GLN A 366 18.10 12.75 -7.01
CA GLN A 366 18.16 14.21 -6.86
C GLN A 366 17.11 14.90 -7.72
N GLU A 367 16.21 15.65 -7.07
CA GLU A 367 15.12 16.37 -7.71
C GLU A 367 15.34 17.88 -7.65
N THR A 368 14.77 18.62 -8.61
CA THR A 368 14.83 20.10 -8.63
C THR A 368 13.45 20.70 -8.46
N ILE A 369 13.27 21.41 -7.34
CA ILE A 369 12.05 22.08 -6.93
C ILE A 369 12.10 23.56 -7.33
N SER A 370 10.97 24.11 -7.72
CA SER A 370 10.80 25.54 -8.02
C SER A 370 9.51 26.05 -7.36
N LEU A 371 9.56 27.20 -6.71
CA LEU A 371 8.45 27.81 -5.98
C LEU A 371 8.14 29.19 -6.54
N TRP A 372 6.86 29.54 -6.60
CA TRP A 372 6.38 30.88 -6.95
C TRP A 372 5.44 31.42 -5.88
N GLY A 373 5.53 32.73 -5.67
CA GLY A 373 4.74 33.47 -4.71
C GLY A 373 5.39 34.84 -4.40
N PRO A 374 4.62 35.77 -3.83
CA PRO A 374 5.12 37.04 -3.29
C PRO A 374 6.33 36.88 -2.37
N GLY A 375 7.32 37.76 -2.54
CA GLY A 375 8.45 37.91 -1.62
C GLY A 375 9.56 36.86 -1.75
N LEU A 376 9.36 35.82 -2.58
CA LEU A 376 10.35 34.74 -2.77
C LEU A 376 11.67 35.24 -3.41
N GLU A 377 11.65 36.37 -4.13
CA GLU A 377 12.85 37.02 -4.66
C GLU A 377 13.79 37.57 -3.59
N ASN A 378 13.30 37.71 -2.35
CA ASN A 378 14.05 38.22 -1.21
C ASN A 378 14.58 37.10 -0.30
N VAL A 379 14.42 35.83 -0.68
CA VAL A 379 14.86 34.67 0.11
C VAL A 379 16.36 34.46 -0.05
N ALA A 380 17.07 34.38 1.06
CA ALA A 380 18.51 34.11 1.09
C ALA A 380 18.81 32.61 0.85
N ALA A 381 20.08 32.29 0.59
CA ALA A 381 20.52 30.91 0.27
C ALA A 381 20.27 29.89 1.41
N ASP A 382 20.12 30.35 2.65
CA ASP A 382 19.80 29.58 3.85
C ASP A 382 18.34 29.74 4.31
N GLY A 383 17.53 30.42 3.50
CA GLY A 383 16.12 30.72 3.78
C GLY A 383 15.16 29.56 3.52
N VAL A 384 15.63 28.40 3.04
CA VAL A 384 14.80 27.22 2.78
C VAL A 384 15.11 26.13 3.80
N GLU A 385 14.07 25.57 4.41
CA GLU A 385 14.10 24.41 5.30
C GLU A 385 13.12 23.37 4.75
N VAL A 386 13.50 22.09 4.78
CA VAL A 386 12.63 20.97 4.43
C VAL A 386 12.47 20.12 5.69
N LEU A 387 11.22 19.93 6.13
CA LEU A 387 10.86 19.13 7.29
C LEU A 387 10.33 17.77 6.82
N GLY A 388 11.12 16.72 6.98
CA GLY A 388 10.72 15.34 6.70
C GLY A 388 11.96 14.43 6.56
N PRO A 389 11.82 13.12 6.81
CA PRO A 389 12.97 12.22 6.92
C PRO A 389 13.62 11.90 5.57
N ASP A 390 12.82 11.78 4.51
CA ASP A 390 13.29 11.20 3.25
C ASP A 390 13.72 12.27 2.22
N VAL A 391 13.59 13.56 2.54
CA VAL A 391 13.89 14.66 1.63
C VAL A 391 14.86 15.63 2.27
N ALA A 392 16.10 15.62 1.79
CA ALA A 392 17.16 16.48 2.27
C ALA A 392 17.49 17.59 1.26
N LEU A 393 17.46 18.86 1.70
CA LEU A 393 17.91 19.99 0.89
C LEU A 393 19.39 19.83 0.50
N VAL A 394 19.72 19.99 -0.78
CA VAL A 394 21.11 20.01 -1.26
C VAL A 394 21.74 21.36 -0.83
N PRO A 395 22.79 21.36 0.00
CA PRO A 395 23.39 22.60 0.49
C PRO A 395 23.88 23.51 -0.64
N GLY A 396 23.58 24.81 -0.54
CA GLY A 396 23.99 25.81 -1.53
C GLY A 396 23.23 25.76 -2.86
N SER A 397 22.17 24.95 -2.98
CA SER A 397 21.36 24.85 -4.20
C SER A 397 20.28 25.93 -4.33
N VAL A 398 19.96 26.64 -3.24
CA VAL A 398 18.92 27.66 -3.17
C VAL A 398 19.34 28.90 -3.98
N LEU A 399 18.54 29.27 -4.97
CA LEU A 399 18.73 30.46 -5.79
C LEU A 399 17.41 30.98 -6.34
N PHE A 400 17.33 32.28 -6.58
CA PHE A 400 16.20 32.86 -7.32
C PHE A 400 16.51 32.89 -8.83
N GLU A 401 15.59 32.42 -9.65
CA GLU A 401 15.70 32.35 -11.11
C GLU A 401 14.67 33.27 -11.79
N PRO A 402 15.07 34.51 -12.17
CA PRO A 402 14.20 35.45 -12.86
C PRO A 402 13.72 34.97 -14.24
N ARG A 403 14.43 34.04 -14.90
CA ARG A 403 14.03 33.52 -16.21
C ARG A 403 12.76 32.66 -16.16
N LEU A 404 12.38 32.21 -14.96
CA LEU A 404 11.13 31.48 -14.72
C LEU A 404 9.98 32.41 -14.30
N ALA A 405 10.06 33.70 -14.62
CA ALA A 405 8.96 34.62 -14.43
C ALA A 405 7.70 34.12 -15.17
N THR A 406 6.56 34.19 -14.49
CA THR A 406 5.24 33.86 -15.02
C THR A 406 4.26 34.97 -14.66
N GLN A 407 3.02 34.92 -15.17
CA GLN A 407 2.05 35.99 -14.99
C GLN A 407 1.72 36.19 -13.50
N GLY A 408 2.30 37.22 -12.89
CA GLY A 408 2.10 37.58 -11.47
C GLY A 408 3.36 37.51 -10.60
N TYR A 409 4.41 36.79 -11.01
CA TYR A 409 5.62 36.59 -10.18
C TYR A 409 6.91 36.91 -10.94
N PRO A 410 7.89 37.60 -10.29
CA PRO A 410 9.12 38.06 -10.94
C PRO A 410 10.12 36.95 -11.30
N GLY A 411 9.86 35.71 -10.90
CA GLY A 411 10.75 34.56 -11.07
C GLY A 411 10.33 33.42 -10.15
N ALA A 412 11.19 32.40 -10.03
CA ALA A 412 10.98 31.27 -9.14
C ALA A 412 12.14 31.12 -8.15
N LEU A 413 11.86 30.80 -6.89
CA LEU A 413 12.86 30.29 -5.97
C LEU A 413 13.12 28.82 -6.29
N ARG A 414 14.35 28.46 -6.67
CA ARG A 414 14.73 27.10 -7.04
C ARG A 414 15.73 26.52 -6.04
N PHE A 415 15.62 25.23 -5.81
CA PHE A 415 16.58 24.47 -5.03
C PHE A 415 16.53 23.00 -5.43
N LYS A 416 17.53 22.24 -4.98
CA LYS A 416 17.59 20.80 -5.20
C LYS A 416 17.40 20.05 -3.90
N VAL A 417 16.80 18.88 -3.99
CA VAL A 417 16.67 17.95 -2.87
C VAL A 417 17.25 16.60 -3.25
N ASN A 418 17.87 15.92 -2.29
CA ASN A 418 18.14 14.50 -2.37
C ASN A 418 16.96 13.78 -1.70
N VAL A 419 16.44 12.78 -2.39
CA VAL A 419 15.34 11.94 -1.97
C VAL A 419 15.95 10.58 -1.67
N GLU A 420 15.84 10.15 -0.42
CA GLU A 420 16.29 8.81 -0.02
C GLU A 420 15.38 7.74 -0.65
N GLU A 421 15.91 6.52 -0.78
CA GLU A 421 15.07 5.38 -1.16
C GLU A 421 13.95 5.22 -0.13
N PRO A 422 12.69 4.98 -0.55
CA PRO A 422 11.59 4.94 0.39
C PRO A 422 11.82 3.90 1.49
N ALA A 423 11.46 4.26 2.72
CA ALA A 423 11.63 3.39 3.87
C ALA A 423 10.96 2.02 3.65
N ALA A 424 11.60 0.97 4.17
CA ALA A 424 11.03 -0.38 4.14
C ALA A 424 9.62 -0.39 4.77
N PRO A 425 8.70 -1.27 4.34
CA PRO A 425 7.30 -1.28 4.80
C PRO A 425 7.11 -1.34 6.32
N SER A 426 8.07 -1.90 7.05
CA SER A 426 8.08 -1.96 8.53
C SER A 426 8.40 -0.63 9.22
N GLN A 427 8.77 0.40 8.46
CA GLN A 427 9.08 1.77 8.91
C GLN A 427 8.19 2.80 8.19
N ALA A 428 7.29 2.36 7.29
CA ALA A 428 6.46 3.26 6.50
C ALA A 428 5.40 3.97 7.37
N VAL A 429 5.32 5.29 7.21
CA VAL A 429 4.22 6.10 7.76
C VAL A 429 2.98 5.91 6.87
N PRO A 430 1.76 5.83 7.44
CA PRO A 430 0.54 5.83 6.64
C PRO A 430 0.52 7.02 5.67
N GLY A 431 0.26 6.78 4.38
CA GLY A 431 0.26 7.84 3.35
C GLY A 431 1.60 8.00 2.61
N GLY A 432 2.66 7.35 3.10
CA GLY A 432 4.04 7.72 2.74
C GLY A 432 4.58 8.81 3.66
N SER A 433 5.79 9.25 3.35
CA SER A 433 6.46 10.29 4.11
C SER A 433 6.17 11.64 3.48
N LEU A 434 5.59 12.53 4.28
CA LEU A 434 5.24 13.89 3.87
C LEU A 434 6.33 14.84 4.33
N SER A 435 6.84 15.65 3.41
CA SER A 435 7.77 16.72 3.75
C SER A 435 7.16 18.10 3.52
N THR A 436 7.32 18.98 4.51
CA THR A 436 6.91 20.38 4.46
C THR A 436 8.07 21.25 4.04
N ILE A 437 7.82 22.20 3.13
CA ILE A 437 8.81 23.24 2.79
C ILE A 437 8.52 24.48 3.64
N LEU A 438 9.50 24.94 4.40
CA LEU A 438 9.46 26.22 5.11
C LEU A 438 10.38 27.23 4.46
N ILE A 439 9.88 28.44 4.24
CA ILE A 439 10.61 29.56 3.65
C ILE A 439 10.72 30.69 4.67
N ARG A 440 11.92 31.27 4.80
CA ARG A 440 12.21 32.38 5.70
C ARG A 440 12.84 33.55 4.95
N SER A 441 12.34 34.75 5.22
CA SER A 441 12.96 35.99 4.74
C SER A 441 12.57 37.18 5.61
N GLY A 442 13.56 37.96 6.04
CA GLY A 442 13.34 39.22 6.75
C GLY A 442 12.46 39.11 8.00
N GLY A 443 12.62 38.05 8.80
CA GLY A 443 11.82 37.79 10.00
C GLY A 443 10.39 37.29 9.72
N ARG A 444 10.09 36.87 8.49
CA ARG A 444 8.83 36.24 8.08
C ARG A 444 9.03 34.77 7.75
N THR A 445 7.94 34.01 7.84
CA THR A 445 7.89 32.60 7.44
C THR A 445 6.76 32.40 6.43
N ALA A 446 6.88 31.41 5.56
CA ALA A 446 5.82 30.82 4.77
C ALA A 446 5.99 29.31 4.77
N ALA A 447 4.91 28.54 4.69
CA ALA A 447 5.00 27.10 4.51
C ALA A 447 4.34 26.68 3.19
N TYR A 448 4.77 25.52 2.71
CA TYR A 448 4.04 24.74 1.72
C TYR A 448 3.90 23.33 2.32
N THR A 449 2.80 23.17 3.06
CA THR A 449 2.57 22.10 4.03
C THR A 449 2.43 20.74 3.35
N ALA A 450 3.23 19.75 3.76
CA ALA A 450 3.19 18.37 3.23
C ALA A 450 3.24 18.28 1.69
N ALA A 451 3.98 19.18 1.05
CA ALA A 451 3.94 19.34 -0.40
C ALA A 451 4.87 18.41 -1.17
N LEU A 452 5.80 17.76 -0.50
CA LEU A 452 6.71 16.79 -1.12
C LEU A 452 6.33 15.41 -0.57
N VAL A 453 5.93 14.52 -1.46
CA VAL A 453 5.45 13.18 -1.11
C VAL A 453 6.48 12.18 -1.61
N VAL A 454 6.96 11.35 -0.70
CA VAL A 454 7.72 10.15 -1.06
C VAL A 454 6.83 8.96 -0.75
N GLU A 455 6.35 8.30 -1.79
CA GLU A 455 5.54 7.10 -1.62
C GLU A 455 6.38 5.99 -1.00
N PRO A 456 5.81 5.21 -0.07
CA PRO A 456 6.47 4.00 0.40
C PRO A 456 6.55 3.03 -0.78
N ILE A 457 7.61 2.23 -0.88
CA ILE A 457 7.62 1.12 -1.84
C ILE A 457 6.45 0.20 -1.49
N THR A 458 5.39 0.23 -2.30
CA THR A 458 4.29 -0.72 -2.19
C THR A 458 4.72 -2.02 -2.86
N VAL A 459 5.39 -2.88 -2.11
CA VAL A 459 5.42 -4.30 -2.50
C VAL A 459 3.98 -4.79 -2.26
N SER A 460 3.21 -5.02 -3.32
CA SER A 460 1.91 -5.68 -3.19
C SER A 460 2.08 -6.96 -2.36
N PRO A 461 1.21 -7.23 -1.37
CA PRO A 461 1.30 -8.46 -0.60
C PRO A 461 1.27 -9.66 -1.54
N PRO A 462 2.19 -10.63 -1.40
CA PRO A 462 2.17 -11.85 -2.20
C PRO A 462 0.79 -12.52 -2.13
N THR A 463 0.23 -12.87 -3.29
CA THR A 463 -1.05 -13.61 -3.35
C THR A 463 -0.89 -14.95 -4.04
N PHE A 464 -1.43 -16.00 -3.43
CA PHE A 464 -1.45 -17.36 -3.96
C PHE A 464 -2.60 -18.14 -3.29
N SER A 465 -2.90 -19.32 -3.83
CA SER A 465 -3.90 -20.23 -3.27
C SER A 465 -3.29 -21.60 -3.01
N ALA A 466 -4.03 -22.48 -2.31
CA ALA A 466 -3.59 -23.85 -2.10
C ALA A 466 -3.39 -24.60 -3.43
N ASP A 467 -4.21 -24.30 -4.45
CA ASP A 467 -4.08 -24.86 -5.80
C ASP A 467 -2.84 -24.31 -6.53
N GLY A 468 -2.31 -23.16 -6.11
CA GLY A 468 -1.05 -22.62 -6.60
C GLY A 468 0.19 -23.34 -6.07
N VAL A 469 0.06 -24.15 -5.01
CA VAL A 469 1.16 -24.95 -4.45
C VAL A 469 1.17 -26.32 -5.14
N ALA A 470 2.13 -26.52 -6.02
CA ALA A 470 2.19 -27.68 -6.90
C ALA A 470 3.51 -28.45 -6.74
N ASN A 471 3.44 -29.76 -6.95
CA ASN A 471 4.62 -30.62 -7.05
C ASN A 471 5.57 -30.11 -8.15
N ALA A 472 6.85 -29.89 -7.85
CA ALA A 472 7.76 -29.21 -8.79
C ALA A 472 8.03 -30.01 -10.07
N ALA A 473 7.80 -31.32 -10.07
CA ALA A 473 8.06 -32.19 -11.20
C ALA A 473 6.84 -32.33 -12.14
N SER A 474 5.65 -32.40 -11.58
CA SER A 474 4.40 -32.62 -12.33
C SER A 474 3.57 -31.36 -12.54
N PHE A 475 3.83 -30.30 -11.77
CA PHE A 475 2.99 -29.10 -11.65
C PHE A 475 1.53 -29.38 -11.30
N LEU A 476 1.24 -30.55 -10.73
CA LEU A 476 -0.08 -30.86 -10.20
C LEU A 476 -0.20 -30.32 -8.77
N ALA A 477 -1.29 -29.60 -8.52
CA ALA A 477 -1.69 -29.20 -7.18
C ALA A 477 -2.08 -30.42 -6.34
N GLY A 478 -1.86 -30.34 -5.03
CA GLY A 478 -2.16 -31.44 -4.13
C GLY A 478 -1.48 -31.29 -2.77
N PRO A 479 -1.46 -32.35 -1.94
CA PRO A 479 -0.73 -32.32 -0.69
C PRO A 479 0.76 -32.21 -0.92
N VAL A 480 1.44 -31.46 -0.06
CA VAL A 480 2.90 -31.40 -0.02
C VAL A 480 3.47 -32.51 0.87
N ALA A 481 4.67 -32.99 0.55
CA ALA A 481 5.39 -33.99 1.34
C ALA A 481 6.66 -33.41 1.99
N PRO A 482 7.06 -33.89 3.19
CA PRO A 482 8.29 -33.45 3.85
C PRO A 482 9.53 -33.65 2.96
N GLY A 483 10.30 -32.57 2.72
CA GLY A 483 11.51 -32.60 1.91
C GLY A 483 11.29 -32.58 0.39
N GLU A 484 10.05 -32.51 -0.07
CA GLU A 484 9.69 -32.35 -1.49
C GLU A 484 10.12 -31.00 -2.04
N LEU A 485 10.50 -30.94 -3.33
CA LEU A 485 10.56 -29.67 -4.04
C LEU A 485 9.18 -29.34 -4.62
N VAL A 486 8.70 -28.13 -4.34
CA VAL A 486 7.41 -27.62 -4.83
C VAL A 486 7.61 -26.30 -5.58
N SER A 487 6.65 -26.01 -6.45
CA SER A 487 6.51 -24.73 -7.14
C SER A 487 5.25 -24.05 -6.61
N ILE A 488 5.37 -22.80 -6.16
CA ILE A 488 4.25 -21.95 -5.78
C ILE A 488 4.02 -20.95 -6.90
N PHE A 489 2.81 -20.94 -7.47
CA PHE A 489 2.35 -19.98 -8.46
C PHE A 489 1.41 -18.95 -7.85
N GLY A 490 1.52 -17.70 -8.28
CA GLY A 490 0.77 -16.59 -7.71
C GLY A 490 1.11 -15.25 -8.36
N LEU A 491 0.78 -14.16 -7.66
CA LEU A 491 1.14 -12.80 -8.05
C LEU A 491 2.00 -12.15 -6.95
N ASP A 492 2.87 -11.25 -7.37
CA ASP A 492 3.75 -10.45 -6.51
C ASP A 492 4.61 -11.27 -5.53
N LEU A 493 4.93 -12.51 -5.93
CA LEU A 493 5.65 -13.47 -5.09
C LEU A 493 7.11 -13.11 -4.87
N GLY A 494 7.72 -12.37 -5.79
CA GLY A 494 9.15 -12.07 -5.81
C GLY A 494 9.51 -10.99 -6.83
N PRO A 495 10.81 -10.85 -7.17
CA PRO A 495 11.28 -9.79 -8.07
C PRO A 495 10.85 -9.99 -9.53
N GLU A 496 10.70 -8.89 -10.28
CA GLU A 496 10.41 -8.93 -11.72
C GLU A 496 11.49 -9.66 -12.52
N THR A 497 12.77 -9.39 -12.21
CA THR A 497 13.89 -10.15 -12.75
C THR A 497 14.06 -11.44 -11.94
N PRO A 498 13.82 -12.63 -12.52
CA PRO A 498 13.90 -13.87 -11.76
C PRO A 498 15.31 -14.13 -11.22
N LEU A 499 15.38 -14.70 -10.03
CA LEU A 499 16.63 -15.08 -9.37
C LEU A 499 16.63 -16.58 -9.08
N SER A 500 17.79 -17.21 -9.25
CA SER A 500 18.04 -18.59 -8.84
C SER A 500 19.07 -18.61 -7.73
N ALA A 501 18.97 -19.59 -6.83
CA ALA A 501 19.99 -19.83 -5.82
C ALA A 501 21.35 -20.11 -6.49
N ASN A 502 22.39 -19.39 -6.07
CA ASN A 502 23.74 -19.53 -6.61
C ASN A 502 24.59 -20.46 -5.74
N GLY A 503 24.14 -21.71 -5.61
CA GLY A 503 24.79 -22.72 -4.77
C GLY A 503 24.36 -22.65 -3.30
N PHE A 504 25.19 -23.25 -2.44
CA PHE A 504 24.97 -23.34 -1.00
C PHE A 504 25.67 -22.20 -0.28
N ASP A 505 25.05 -21.74 0.81
CA ASP A 505 25.66 -20.77 1.71
C ASP A 505 26.97 -21.34 2.30
N PRO A 506 28.09 -20.61 2.25
CA PRO A 506 29.40 -21.14 2.61
C PRO A 506 29.58 -21.36 4.11
N ASP A 507 28.79 -20.68 4.95
CA ASP A 507 28.90 -20.76 6.41
C ASP A 507 28.05 -21.89 6.98
N THR A 508 26.87 -22.11 6.39
CA THR A 508 25.90 -23.12 6.84
C THR A 508 25.96 -24.41 6.02
N GLY A 509 26.42 -24.34 4.77
CA GLY A 509 26.37 -25.45 3.82
C GLY A 509 24.95 -25.80 3.34
N LEU A 510 23.97 -24.93 3.56
CA LEU A 510 22.56 -25.13 3.23
C LEU A 510 22.12 -24.21 2.09
N LEU A 511 21.00 -24.53 1.45
CA LEU A 511 20.29 -23.57 0.60
C LEU A 511 19.76 -22.41 1.44
N ALA A 512 19.90 -21.19 0.92
CA ALA A 512 19.41 -19.99 1.58
C ALA A 512 17.88 -20.02 1.73
N THR A 513 17.38 -19.56 2.88
CA THR A 513 15.95 -19.40 3.16
C THR A 513 15.42 -18.01 2.79
N THR A 514 16.31 -17.14 2.27
CA THR A 514 15.99 -15.81 1.76
C THR A 514 16.67 -15.65 0.40
N LEU A 515 15.93 -15.25 -0.63
CA LEU A 515 16.45 -15.04 -1.99
C LEU A 515 15.76 -13.83 -2.61
N GLY A 516 16.51 -12.81 -3.02
CA GLY A 516 15.92 -11.61 -3.63
C GLY A 516 14.94 -10.85 -2.75
N GLY A 517 15.07 -10.94 -1.41
CA GLY A 517 14.11 -10.37 -0.45
C GLY A 517 12.86 -11.20 -0.21
N VAL A 518 12.74 -12.38 -0.84
CA VAL A 518 11.64 -13.33 -0.64
C VAL A 518 11.96 -14.28 0.50
N GLU A 519 11.00 -14.52 1.38
CA GLU A 519 11.01 -15.53 2.44
C GLU A 519 9.73 -16.35 2.35
N VAL A 520 9.84 -17.67 2.49
CA VAL A 520 8.68 -18.56 2.61
C VAL A 520 8.80 -19.37 3.88
N SER A 521 7.69 -19.59 4.59
CA SER A 521 7.66 -20.41 5.80
C SER A 521 6.49 -21.39 5.83
N PHE A 522 6.70 -22.51 6.50
CA PHE A 522 5.71 -23.56 6.75
C PHE A 522 5.52 -23.68 8.26
N ASP A 523 4.38 -23.24 8.78
CA ASP A 523 4.10 -23.10 10.22
C ASP A 523 5.19 -22.30 10.96
N GLY A 524 5.71 -21.25 10.30
CA GLY A 524 6.79 -20.40 10.81
C GLY A 524 8.21 -20.97 10.65
N VAL A 525 8.37 -22.19 10.11
CA VAL A 525 9.69 -22.76 9.77
C VAL A 525 10.12 -22.26 8.39
N PRO A 526 11.26 -21.54 8.25
CA PRO A 526 11.73 -21.04 6.96
C PRO A 526 12.04 -22.17 5.95
N ALA A 527 11.63 -21.97 4.71
CA ALA A 527 11.83 -22.92 3.61
C ALA A 527 13.05 -22.54 2.76
N PRO A 528 13.93 -23.50 2.40
CA PRO A 528 15.05 -23.26 1.49
C PRO A 528 14.55 -22.95 0.06
N LEU A 529 15.06 -21.89 -0.54
CA LEU A 529 14.63 -21.39 -1.85
C LEU A 529 15.60 -21.80 -2.95
N VAL A 530 15.06 -22.21 -4.10
CA VAL A 530 15.82 -22.59 -5.31
C VAL A 530 15.68 -21.52 -6.40
N PHE A 531 14.48 -20.95 -6.54
CA PHE A 531 14.15 -19.97 -7.57
C PHE A 531 13.03 -19.04 -7.09
N VAL A 532 13.10 -17.76 -7.45
CA VAL A 532 12.06 -16.76 -7.17
C VAL A 532 11.85 -15.85 -8.37
N SER A 533 10.59 -15.53 -8.66
CA SER A 533 10.16 -14.52 -9.62
C SER A 533 8.84 -13.90 -9.16
N GLN A 534 8.36 -12.89 -9.89
CA GLN A 534 7.06 -12.27 -9.62
C GLN A 534 5.90 -13.26 -9.58
N GLN A 535 5.97 -14.37 -10.33
CA GLN A 535 4.83 -15.29 -10.51
C GLN A 535 5.12 -16.74 -10.10
N GLN A 536 6.35 -17.06 -9.68
CA GLN A 536 6.72 -18.41 -9.29
C GLN A 536 7.84 -18.44 -8.25
N ILE A 537 7.69 -19.30 -7.24
CA ILE A 537 8.76 -19.67 -6.30
C ILE A 537 8.97 -21.18 -6.37
N ASN A 538 10.21 -21.64 -6.48
CA ASN A 538 10.56 -23.04 -6.29
C ASN A 538 11.35 -23.19 -4.99
N LEU A 539 10.95 -24.12 -4.13
CA LEU A 539 11.51 -24.28 -2.79
C LEU A 539 11.47 -25.74 -2.34
N GLN A 540 12.20 -26.03 -1.26
CA GLN A 540 12.05 -27.29 -0.52
C GLN A 540 11.04 -27.12 0.63
N VAL A 541 10.06 -28.02 0.70
CA VAL A 541 9.18 -28.16 1.85
C VAL A 541 10.01 -28.63 3.06
N PRO A 542 10.00 -27.92 4.20
CA PRO A 542 10.75 -28.34 5.38
C PRO A 542 10.38 -29.75 5.86
N TYR A 543 11.38 -30.56 6.25
CA TYR A 543 11.14 -31.89 6.82
C TYR A 543 10.30 -31.85 8.12
N GLU A 544 10.28 -30.70 8.78
CA GLU A 544 9.54 -30.38 10.00
C GLU A 544 8.01 -30.45 9.82
N THR A 545 7.52 -30.51 8.58
CA THR A 545 6.11 -30.75 8.25
C THR A 545 5.67 -32.20 8.49
N ALA A 546 6.60 -33.13 8.72
CA ALA A 546 6.32 -34.55 8.87
C ALA A 546 5.32 -34.85 9.99
N GLY A 547 4.37 -35.75 9.70
CA GLY A 547 3.34 -36.20 10.65
C GLY A 547 2.16 -35.25 10.80
N ARG A 548 2.15 -34.09 10.10
CA ARG A 548 0.99 -33.19 10.06
C ARG A 548 0.00 -33.61 8.98
N SER A 549 -1.27 -33.22 9.16
CA SER A 549 -2.33 -33.36 8.15
C SER A 549 -2.44 -32.15 7.21
N SER A 550 -1.98 -30.98 7.67
CA SER A 550 -1.94 -29.71 6.94
C SER A 550 -0.83 -28.82 7.51
N THR A 551 -0.43 -27.80 6.76
CA THR A 551 0.56 -26.80 7.15
C THR A 551 0.16 -25.43 6.62
N ASN A 552 0.45 -24.38 7.38
CA ASN A 552 0.22 -23.01 6.99
C ASN A 552 1.44 -22.46 6.26
N VAL A 553 1.27 -22.11 4.99
CA VAL A 553 2.30 -21.50 4.15
C VAL A 553 2.14 -19.99 4.19
N ALA A 554 3.21 -19.26 4.49
CA ALA A 554 3.24 -17.81 4.45
C ALA A 554 4.44 -17.32 3.62
N ILE A 555 4.20 -16.33 2.77
CA ILE A 555 5.20 -15.73 1.88
C ILE A 555 5.39 -14.27 2.27
N ARG A 556 6.65 -13.83 2.34
CA ARG A 556 7.01 -12.42 2.44
C ARG A 556 7.86 -12.04 1.25
N ASN A 557 7.61 -10.87 0.67
CA ASN A 557 8.41 -10.29 -0.41
C ASN A 557 8.80 -8.87 -0.01
N GLY A 558 10.10 -8.57 0.07
CA GLY A 558 10.59 -7.25 0.49
C GLY A 558 10.12 -6.84 1.89
N GLY A 559 9.89 -7.82 2.78
CA GLY A 559 9.38 -7.59 4.13
C GLY A 559 7.84 -7.52 4.25
N VAL A 560 7.11 -7.39 3.14
CA VAL A 560 5.63 -7.41 3.11
C VAL A 560 5.13 -8.84 3.18
N ALA A 561 4.26 -9.14 4.15
CA ALA A 561 3.65 -10.46 4.29
C ALA A 561 2.35 -10.57 3.47
N GLY A 562 2.21 -11.67 2.74
CA GLY A 562 0.96 -12.07 2.11
C GLY A 562 0.01 -12.80 3.07
N ALA A 563 -1.15 -13.21 2.56
CA ALA A 563 -2.06 -14.07 3.32
C ALA A 563 -1.42 -15.44 3.61
N THR A 564 -1.75 -16.02 4.76
CA THR A 564 -1.38 -17.40 5.08
C THR A 564 -2.35 -18.37 4.43
N VAL A 565 -1.84 -19.37 3.72
CA VAL A 565 -2.64 -20.37 3.00
C VAL A 565 -2.42 -21.75 3.64
N SER A 566 -3.51 -22.42 4.03
CA SER A 566 -3.46 -23.79 4.54
C SER A 566 -3.35 -24.79 3.40
N VAL A 567 -2.31 -25.61 3.40
CA VAL A 567 -2.02 -26.62 2.38
C VAL A 567 -2.04 -28.01 3.04
N PRO A 568 -2.67 -29.04 2.43
CA PRO A 568 -2.67 -30.39 2.98
C PRO A 568 -1.27 -31.00 2.96
N VAL A 569 -0.97 -31.85 3.94
CA VAL A 569 0.32 -32.57 4.04
C VAL A 569 0.08 -34.06 3.88
N ALA A 570 0.91 -34.71 3.08
CA ALA A 570 0.95 -36.17 2.93
C ALA A 570 2.33 -36.71 3.30
N ALA A 571 2.41 -38.01 3.61
CA ALA A 571 3.70 -38.66 3.84
C ALA A 571 4.61 -38.64 2.59
N THR A 572 3.99 -38.73 1.42
CA THR A 572 4.64 -38.78 0.09
C THR A 572 3.73 -38.21 -0.98
N ALA A 573 4.30 -37.52 -1.96
CA ALA A 573 3.61 -36.97 -3.13
C ALA A 573 4.52 -37.11 -4.38
N PRO A 574 4.80 -38.34 -4.85
CA PRO A 574 5.83 -38.53 -5.86
C PRO A 574 5.48 -37.87 -7.20
N GLY A 575 6.47 -37.29 -7.87
CA GLY A 575 6.38 -36.79 -9.24
C GLY A 575 7.68 -37.04 -9.99
N ILE A 576 7.62 -37.38 -11.27
CA ILE A 576 8.80 -37.58 -12.13
C ILE A 576 9.02 -36.31 -12.95
N PHE A 577 10.23 -35.76 -13.01
CA PHE A 577 10.49 -34.58 -13.85
C PHE A 577 10.31 -34.94 -15.33
N VAL A 578 9.84 -33.98 -16.13
CA VAL A 578 9.67 -34.13 -17.58
C VAL A 578 10.57 -33.11 -18.27
N ILE A 579 11.33 -33.56 -19.28
CA ILE A 579 12.27 -32.68 -20.01
C ILE A 579 11.56 -32.02 -21.20
N GLN A 580 10.81 -32.81 -21.96
CA GLN A 580 10.08 -32.31 -23.12
C GLN A 580 8.87 -33.19 -23.43
N GLY A 581 7.70 -32.57 -23.61
CA GLY A 581 6.46 -33.28 -23.92
C GLY A 581 6.10 -34.27 -22.81
N THR A 582 6.30 -35.56 -23.08
CA THR A 582 6.05 -36.67 -22.14
C THR A 582 7.33 -37.38 -21.71
N ALA A 583 8.51 -37.00 -22.21
CA ALA A 583 9.76 -37.68 -21.91
C ALA A 583 10.23 -37.37 -20.48
N GLY A 584 10.35 -38.39 -19.64
CA GLY A 584 10.84 -38.24 -18.27
C GLY A 584 12.31 -37.81 -18.22
N ALA A 585 12.69 -37.16 -17.12
CA ALA A 585 14.08 -36.89 -16.78
C ALA A 585 14.77 -38.20 -16.37
N ILE A 586 15.21 -38.93 -17.39
CA ILE A 586 15.71 -40.30 -17.27
C ILE A 586 17.07 -40.40 -17.93
N LEU A 587 18.04 -40.99 -17.24
CA LEU A 587 19.33 -41.36 -17.83
C LEU A 587 19.39 -42.86 -18.10
N ASN A 588 20.01 -43.21 -19.21
CA ASN A 588 20.39 -44.58 -19.55
C ASN A 588 21.54 -45.05 -18.66
N GLN A 589 21.83 -46.35 -18.67
CA GLN A 589 22.85 -46.97 -17.82
C GLN A 589 24.26 -46.38 -18.02
N ASN A 590 24.54 -45.89 -19.23
CA ASN A 590 25.80 -45.24 -19.59
C ASN A 590 25.85 -43.73 -19.24
N GLY A 591 24.81 -43.18 -18.62
CA GLY A 591 24.68 -41.77 -18.26
C GLY A 591 24.16 -40.85 -19.38
N SER A 592 23.84 -41.37 -20.57
CA SER A 592 23.23 -40.56 -21.62
C SER A 592 21.76 -40.26 -21.31
N LEU A 593 21.26 -39.12 -21.79
CA LEU A 593 19.84 -38.80 -21.65
C LEU A 593 18.97 -39.77 -22.47
N ASN A 594 17.98 -40.38 -21.82
CA ASN A 594 17.02 -41.25 -22.48
C ASN A 594 16.15 -40.45 -23.46
N SER A 595 16.07 -40.91 -24.71
CA SER A 595 15.26 -40.26 -25.76
C SER A 595 14.98 -41.23 -26.90
N ALA A 596 14.14 -40.85 -27.86
CA ALA A 596 13.94 -41.64 -29.09
C ALA A 596 15.27 -41.88 -29.85
N ALA A 597 16.20 -40.93 -29.80
CA ALA A 597 17.52 -41.04 -30.42
C ALA A 597 18.53 -41.85 -29.57
N SER A 598 18.24 -42.03 -28.28
CA SER A 598 19.07 -42.78 -27.33
C SER A 598 18.18 -43.62 -26.41
N PRO A 599 17.51 -44.66 -26.94
CA PRO A 599 16.70 -45.58 -26.13
C PRO A 599 17.59 -46.47 -25.26
N GLU A 600 17.04 -46.99 -24.16
CA GLU A 600 17.69 -48.02 -23.34
C GLU A 600 17.15 -49.42 -23.67
N GLN A 601 17.98 -50.46 -23.54
CA GLN A 601 17.59 -51.84 -23.79
C GLN A 601 16.82 -52.45 -22.62
N ARG A 602 15.94 -53.40 -22.91
CA ARG A 602 15.29 -54.22 -21.88
C ARG A 602 16.34 -54.94 -21.01
N GLY A 603 16.06 -55.07 -19.71
CA GLY A 603 16.98 -55.68 -18.75
C GLY A 603 18.14 -54.78 -18.30
N HIS A 604 18.32 -53.60 -18.90
CA HIS A 604 19.27 -52.60 -18.41
C HIS A 604 18.65 -51.66 -17.39
N VAL A 605 19.50 -50.89 -16.72
CA VAL A 605 19.13 -49.96 -15.66
C VAL A 605 18.95 -48.56 -16.20
N VAL A 606 17.85 -47.91 -15.85
CA VAL A 606 17.66 -46.47 -16.04
C VAL A 606 17.64 -45.75 -14.69
N VAL A 607 18.03 -44.48 -14.70
CA VAL A 607 18.00 -43.58 -13.54
C VAL A 607 16.91 -42.53 -13.76
N VAL A 608 15.87 -42.56 -12.94
CA VAL A 608 14.71 -41.67 -13.02
C VAL A 608 14.81 -40.59 -11.95
N TYR A 609 14.66 -39.32 -12.34
CA TYR A 609 14.67 -38.19 -11.42
C TYR A 609 13.26 -37.65 -11.12
N GLY A 610 13.00 -37.33 -9.86
CA GLY A 610 11.70 -36.88 -9.38
C GLY A 610 11.77 -36.14 -8.06
N VAL A 611 10.62 -35.99 -7.39
CA VAL A 611 10.47 -35.35 -6.07
C VAL A 611 9.38 -36.05 -5.26
N GLY A 612 9.16 -35.63 -4.01
CA GLY A 612 7.98 -36.02 -3.24
C GLY A 612 8.09 -37.36 -2.53
N GLN A 613 9.32 -37.84 -2.33
CA GLN A 613 9.62 -39.09 -1.64
C GLN A 613 9.31 -39.08 -0.14
N GLY A 614 9.21 -37.91 0.50
CA GLY A 614 9.06 -37.83 1.95
C GLY A 614 10.37 -38.07 2.71
N LEU A 615 10.26 -38.62 3.93
CA LEU A 615 11.40 -38.87 4.82
C LEU A 615 12.38 -39.92 4.27
N VAL A 616 13.68 -39.71 4.50
CA VAL A 616 14.78 -40.62 4.12
C VAL A 616 15.56 -41.14 5.34
N ASN A 617 16.33 -42.21 5.14
CA ASN A 617 17.18 -42.84 6.14
C ASN A 617 18.60 -43.09 5.58
N PRO A 618 19.67 -42.56 6.22
CA PRO A 618 19.66 -41.68 7.40
C PRO A 618 18.91 -40.36 7.13
N SER A 619 18.46 -39.69 8.19
CA SER A 619 17.78 -38.40 8.07
C SER A 619 18.75 -37.31 7.62
N ILE A 620 18.25 -36.31 6.91
CA ILE A 620 19.01 -35.14 6.45
C ILE A 620 18.32 -33.85 6.93
N ALA A 621 19.11 -32.80 7.18
CA ALA A 621 18.58 -31.49 7.54
C ALA A 621 17.87 -30.81 6.35
N THR A 622 16.85 -30.00 6.64
CA THR A 622 16.20 -29.12 5.66
C THR A 622 17.25 -28.20 5.02
N GLY A 623 17.21 -28.07 3.69
CA GLY A 623 18.13 -27.25 2.90
C GLY A 623 19.50 -27.87 2.62
N ALA A 624 19.83 -29.03 3.23
CA ALA A 624 21.14 -29.65 3.05
C ALA A 624 21.20 -30.46 1.75
N PRO A 625 22.32 -30.38 0.99
CA PRO A 625 22.55 -31.26 -0.13
C PRO A 625 22.70 -32.71 0.34
N ALA A 626 22.13 -33.64 -0.42
CA ALA A 626 22.28 -35.06 -0.15
C ALA A 626 23.76 -35.49 -0.20
N THR A 627 24.21 -36.16 0.86
CA THR A 627 25.56 -36.75 0.96
C THR A 627 25.44 -38.27 1.18
N GLY A 628 26.03 -39.06 0.29
CA GLY A 628 25.98 -40.53 0.37
C GLY A 628 24.61 -41.14 0.06
N GLU A 629 24.37 -42.37 0.53
CA GLU A 629 23.12 -43.12 0.29
C GLU A 629 22.01 -42.74 1.28
N LEU A 630 21.27 -41.68 0.98
CA LEU A 630 20.06 -41.28 1.72
C LEU A 630 18.84 -42.01 1.14
N ARG A 631 18.65 -43.26 1.56
CA ARG A 631 17.61 -44.14 1.00
C ARG A 631 16.23 -43.76 1.49
N ARG A 632 15.24 -43.87 0.61
CA ARG A 632 13.84 -43.90 1.04
C ARG A 632 13.58 -45.23 1.74
N ARG A 633 12.92 -45.21 2.92
CA ARG A 633 12.50 -46.44 3.63
C ARG A 633 11.64 -47.30 2.70
N ASP A 634 11.90 -48.60 2.74
CA ASP A 634 11.34 -49.67 1.90
C ASP A 634 9.86 -49.44 1.60
N ASP A 635 9.51 -49.24 0.32
CA ASP A 635 8.16 -49.29 -0.32
C ASP A 635 8.09 -48.53 -1.68
N VAL A 636 9.22 -48.40 -2.39
CA VAL A 636 9.24 -47.80 -3.74
C VAL A 636 9.02 -48.89 -4.79
N THR A 637 8.01 -48.70 -5.62
CA THR A 637 7.68 -49.60 -6.74
C THR A 637 7.68 -48.83 -8.06
N ALA A 638 7.86 -49.53 -9.16
CA ALA A 638 7.81 -48.93 -10.49
C ALA A 638 7.10 -49.83 -11.49
N VAL A 639 6.43 -49.21 -12.45
CA VAL A 639 5.75 -49.88 -13.58
C VAL A 639 6.20 -49.22 -14.87
N VAL A 640 6.60 -50.04 -15.84
CA VAL A 640 7.06 -49.62 -17.17
C VAL A 640 6.24 -50.39 -18.22
N GLY A 641 5.44 -49.68 -19.02
CA GLY A 641 4.57 -50.27 -20.04
C GLY A 641 3.66 -51.36 -19.49
N ASP A 642 3.01 -51.09 -18.36
CA ASP A 642 2.16 -52.01 -17.59
C ASP A 642 2.88 -53.26 -17.04
N ARG A 643 4.22 -53.28 -17.06
CA ARG A 643 5.04 -54.35 -16.46
C ARG A 643 5.74 -53.87 -15.18
N PRO A 644 5.71 -54.64 -14.07
CA PRO A 644 6.46 -54.30 -12.88
C PRO A 644 7.97 -54.24 -13.15
N ALA A 645 8.61 -53.14 -12.77
CA ALA A 645 10.06 -52.95 -12.88
C ALA A 645 10.73 -53.18 -11.52
N THR A 646 11.93 -53.76 -11.54
CA THR A 646 12.70 -53.99 -10.31
C THR A 646 13.41 -52.69 -9.90
N VAL A 647 13.06 -52.14 -8.75
CA VAL A 647 13.73 -50.97 -8.17
C VAL A 647 15.00 -51.43 -7.44
N LEU A 648 16.15 -50.95 -7.89
CA LEU A 648 17.47 -51.29 -7.34
C LEU A 648 17.93 -50.26 -6.30
N PHE A 649 17.51 -49.01 -6.47
CA PHE A 649 17.79 -47.91 -5.56
C PHE A 649 16.67 -46.88 -5.61
N ALA A 650 16.32 -46.32 -4.47
CA ALA A 650 15.48 -45.13 -4.36
C ALA A 650 15.95 -44.27 -3.18
N GLY A 651 16.29 -43.02 -3.44
CA GLY A 651 16.84 -42.11 -2.44
C GLY A 651 17.15 -40.73 -3.02
N LEU A 652 17.72 -39.85 -2.21
CA LEU A 652 18.10 -38.52 -2.70
C LEU A 652 19.32 -38.58 -3.63
N ALA A 653 19.29 -37.81 -4.71
CA ALA A 653 20.40 -37.64 -5.63
C ALA A 653 21.55 -36.85 -4.96
N PRO A 654 22.77 -37.40 -4.88
CA PRO A 654 23.90 -36.71 -4.24
C PRO A 654 24.17 -35.32 -4.81
N GLY A 655 24.44 -34.36 -3.93
CA GLY A 655 24.72 -32.96 -4.29
C GLY A 655 23.47 -32.08 -4.50
N PHE A 656 22.27 -32.65 -4.44
CA PHE A 656 21.01 -31.92 -4.64
C PHE A 656 20.16 -31.91 -3.36
N VAL A 657 19.27 -30.91 -3.27
CA VAL A 657 18.27 -30.79 -2.21
C VAL A 657 16.93 -31.32 -2.72
N GLY A 658 16.31 -32.24 -2.01
CA GLY A 658 14.95 -32.73 -2.29
C GLY A 658 14.75 -33.50 -3.61
N LEU A 659 15.81 -33.68 -4.42
CA LEU A 659 15.76 -34.42 -5.68
C LEU A 659 15.78 -35.93 -5.41
N LEU A 660 14.70 -36.62 -5.74
CA LEU A 660 14.61 -38.08 -5.73
C LEU A 660 15.32 -38.66 -6.97
N GLN A 661 16.09 -39.72 -6.74
CA GLN A 661 16.66 -40.60 -7.75
C GLN A 661 16.13 -42.03 -7.55
N VAL A 662 15.64 -42.64 -8.62
CA VAL A 662 15.21 -44.05 -8.63
C VAL A 662 15.96 -44.79 -9.73
N ASN A 663 16.76 -45.80 -9.35
CA ASN A 663 17.40 -46.69 -10.30
C ASN A 663 16.51 -47.92 -10.46
N LEU A 664 16.04 -48.21 -11.67
CA LEU A 664 15.20 -49.36 -11.95
C LEU A 664 15.67 -50.12 -13.17
N MET A 665 15.53 -51.44 -13.11
CA MET A 665 15.78 -52.33 -14.24
C MET A 665 14.55 -52.40 -15.13
N LEU A 666 14.71 -52.06 -16.42
CA LEU A 666 13.65 -52.18 -17.41
C LEU A 666 13.22 -53.66 -17.54
N PRO A 667 11.92 -53.98 -17.44
CA PRO A 667 11.45 -55.37 -17.53
C PRO A 667 11.86 -56.03 -18.85
N ALA A 668 12.27 -57.29 -18.80
CA ALA A 668 12.65 -58.06 -19.99
C ALA A 668 11.50 -58.23 -21.00
N ASP A 669 10.26 -58.07 -20.56
CA ASP A 669 9.04 -58.15 -21.36
C ASP A 669 8.30 -56.80 -21.49
N ALA A 670 8.93 -55.68 -21.13
CA ALA A 670 8.36 -54.34 -21.34
C ALA A 670 8.15 -54.08 -22.84
N PRO A 671 7.10 -53.36 -23.27
CA PRO A 671 6.98 -52.93 -24.66
C PRO A 671 8.19 -52.06 -25.07
N THR A 672 8.52 -52.08 -26.37
CA THR A 672 9.56 -51.22 -26.97
C THR A 672 8.92 -50.04 -27.69
N GLY A 673 9.68 -48.96 -27.85
CA GLY A 673 9.28 -47.79 -28.61
C GLY A 673 9.77 -46.51 -27.95
N ASP A 674 9.56 -45.40 -28.65
CA ASP A 674 10.08 -44.08 -28.26
C ASP A 674 9.39 -43.48 -27.03
N ALA A 675 8.20 -44.00 -26.68
CA ALA A 675 7.32 -43.43 -25.65
C ALA A 675 6.57 -44.53 -24.87
N VAL A 676 7.30 -45.31 -24.07
CA VAL A 676 6.72 -46.33 -23.19
C VAL A 676 6.32 -45.69 -21.85
N PRO A 677 5.06 -45.82 -21.37
CA PRO A 677 4.65 -45.22 -20.10
C PRO A 677 5.47 -45.71 -18.92
N ILE A 678 5.85 -44.81 -18.01
CA ILE A 678 6.55 -45.13 -16.78
C ILE A 678 5.88 -44.43 -15.60
N ARG A 679 5.76 -45.14 -14.47
CA ARG A 679 5.29 -44.59 -13.20
C ARG A 679 6.09 -45.16 -12.05
N ILE A 680 6.34 -44.33 -11.05
CA ILE A 680 6.87 -44.74 -9.75
C ILE A 680 5.78 -44.59 -8.70
N ALA A 681 5.80 -45.41 -7.66
CA ALA A 681 4.96 -45.23 -6.50
C ALA A 681 5.77 -45.34 -5.21
N VAL A 682 5.48 -44.48 -4.24
CA VAL A 682 6.08 -44.45 -2.90
C VAL A 682 4.94 -44.56 -1.90
N ASP A 683 5.02 -45.51 -0.97
CA ASP A 683 3.97 -45.81 0.02
C ASP A 683 2.56 -45.95 -0.64
N GLY A 684 2.51 -46.56 -1.83
CA GLY A 684 1.27 -46.75 -2.60
C GLY A 684 0.71 -45.50 -3.30
N LYS A 685 1.37 -44.34 -3.21
CA LYS A 685 1.02 -43.13 -3.98
C LYS A 685 1.81 -43.12 -5.28
N ALA A 686 1.12 -43.05 -6.42
CA ALA A 686 1.74 -43.06 -7.73
C ALA A 686 2.12 -41.65 -8.21
N SER A 687 3.18 -41.56 -9.02
CA SER A 687 3.53 -40.37 -9.79
C SER A 687 2.48 -40.04 -10.84
N GLN A 688 2.58 -38.84 -11.42
CA GLN A 688 1.67 -38.38 -12.45
C GLN A 688 1.63 -39.32 -13.67
N THR A 689 0.51 -39.33 -14.37
CA THR A 689 0.33 -40.10 -15.60
C THR A 689 0.97 -39.38 -16.79
N GLY A 690 1.30 -40.12 -17.85
CA GLY A 690 1.76 -39.53 -19.12
C GLY A 690 3.26 -39.32 -19.22
N VAL A 691 4.04 -39.70 -18.21
CA VAL A 691 5.51 -39.75 -18.30
C VAL A 691 5.94 -41.00 -19.06
N THR A 692 6.94 -40.87 -19.93
CA THR A 692 7.42 -41.94 -20.80
C THR A 692 8.94 -42.12 -20.75
N VAL A 693 9.37 -43.32 -21.13
CA VAL A 693 10.75 -43.76 -21.32
C VAL A 693 10.88 -44.40 -22.71
N SER A 694 12.01 -44.18 -23.38
CA SER A 694 12.32 -44.75 -24.69
C SER A 694 13.06 -46.08 -24.52
N ILE A 695 12.52 -47.16 -25.10
CA ILE A 695 13.00 -48.54 -24.91
C ILE A 695 13.27 -49.23 -26.26
N ALA A 696 14.47 -49.78 -26.40
CA ALA A 696 14.90 -50.62 -27.51
C ALA A 696 14.77 -52.13 -27.18
N PRO A 697 14.70 -53.00 -28.21
CA PRO A 697 14.55 -54.45 -28.05
C PRO A 697 15.54 -55.14 -27.11
#